data_AF-A0A358M4Q5-F1
#
_entry.id   AF-A0A358M4Q5-F1
#
_cell.length_a   1.000
_cell.length_b   1.000
_cell.length_c   1.000
_cell.angle_alpha   90.00
_cell.angle_beta   90.00
_cell.angle_gamma   90.00
#
_symmetry.space_group_name_H-M   'P 1'
#
loop_
_entity.id
_entity.type
_entity.pdbx_description
1 polymer ?
#
loop_
_entity_poly.entity_id
_entity_poly.type
_entity_poly.pdbx_seq_one_letter_code
_entity_poly.pdbx_strand_id
1 'polypeptide(L)'
;YQKGVATMLAYTDPATKVLQTVVPIRNDYFELPMQQLAGVCGFWTYYMYTGDAEFIKEVYPYAKDYVGLWTLGSDGLVVHRGGSWDWADWGSDFDMPTLENAWYYKALQCVIDMARLTGNEADIEELEQKAETVYAAYQTFWTEEGYKSASVRVPDDRSNAVAVLAGLADPDKYEGIRGNLTTVMHASPYMERYVLDALCEMGYMEDAQQRIRTRYKEMVEYDYSTLWEFWDHGGTLNHAWSGGPLLTMSQYMAGIEPAEAGYTKFSVKPMLGDLTSLECTVPSVRGYITVNISAEPGKEFSLSLKAPANTEAIVGIPRLGPAGSNLQIKYHDAVIYENGADCVPEQMSETLSFSGSDDQYLYYVLKNRDADAAHAFSATLADAQGCSAYTVRLEVGANGAVFWNGERLESGSYEKTVQNGEEFRLEAAAGDGAYFCGWSGAAGTREAVLSVRPQCDMTLRAEFSEKQNVLRTVTFSAEAECDVAILTDSGTEIALAQGTNKVFVKDGETVTFTARDGFLHRFASYQGDVSSLDNQITVTADRDLEIRIETKKLDVENVALGAAVFAENSLENNDWSVSGLTDGSLKKGYTTNVLQPDPEGRISPVSVTLDFGEEKAFSHIALAPRTEVSDANGGSPNYPTEFTVSVSDDGRNFTEVVTIEDSENPMGVTQGYELGPQRAAYVRIDFTGTGTFAADEGVADPYRIQLMEIYLYHVK
;
A
#
# COMPACT_ATOMS: atom_id res chain seq x y z
N TYR A 1 1.66 -26.25 -0.52
CA TYR A 1 1.12 -24.89 -0.40
C TYR A 1 -0.36 -24.83 -0.78
N GLN A 2 -0.73 -25.05 -2.04
CA GLN A 2 -2.13 -25.02 -2.53
C GLN A 2 -3.14 -25.74 -1.63
N LYS A 3 -2.87 -26.97 -1.18
CA LYS A 3 -3.74 -27.69 -0.24
C LYS A 3 -4.03 -26.90 1.05
N GLY A 4 -3.02 -26.22 1.60
CA GLY A 4 -3.16 -25.38 2.79
C GLY A 4 -4.02 -24.16 2.52
N VAL A 5 -3.79 -23.47 1.39
CA VAL A 5 -4.62 -22.34 0.96
C VAL A 5 -6.05 -22.77 0.66
N ALA A 6 -6.28 -23.86 -0.06
CA ALA A 6 -7.62 -24.41 -0.29
C ALA A 6 -8.34 -24.75 1.03
N THR A 7 -7.60 -25.21 2.04
CA THR A 7 -8.15 -25.38 3.39
C THR A 7 -8.48 -24.04 4.02
N MET A 8 -7.64 -23.02 3.90
CA MET A 8 -7.92 -21.66 4.37
C MET A 8 -9.18 -21.08 3.75
N LEU A 9 -9.31 -21.14 2.42
CA LEU A 9 -10.47 -20.61 1.68
C LEU A 9 -11.77 -21.35 2.06
N ALA A 10 -11.70 -22.65 2.31
CA ALA A 10 -12.85 -23.44 2.77
C ALA A 10 -13.32 -23.08 4.18
N TYR A 11 -12.50 -22.37 4.95
CA TYR A 11 -12.82 -21.86 6.29
C TYR A 11 -13.13 -20.36 6.30
N THR A 12 -13.11 -19.68 5.15
CA THR A 12 -13.59 -18.29 5.05
C THR A 12 -15.11 -18.27 5.20
N ASP A 13 -15.59 -17.41 6.09
CA ASP A 13 -17.02 -17.13 6.23
C ASP A 13 -17.46 -16.12 5.17
N PRO A 14 -18.39 -16.45 4.25
CA PRO A 14 -18.87 -15.53 3.23
C PRO A 14 -19.48 -14.22 3.78
N ALA A 15 -19.98 -14.23 5.03
CA ALA A 15 -20.56 -13.03 5.64
C ALA A 15 -19.49 -12.05 6.14
N THR A 16 -18.38 -12.55 6.70
CA THR A 16 -17.33 -11.70 7.27
C THR A 16 -16.18 -11.45 6.30
N LYS A 17 -16.02 -12.33 5.30
CA LYS A 17 -14.93 -12.32 4.31
C LYS A 17 -13.52 -12.45 4.92
N VAL A 18 -13.41 -12.75 6.21
CA VAL A 18 -12.13 -12.83 6.93
C VAL A 18 -11.36 -14.10 6.53
N LEU A 19 -10.09 -13.92 6.16
CA LEU A 19 -9.14 -15.02 5.97
C LEU A 19 -8.67 -15.55 7.33
N GLN A 20 -8.81 -16.87 7.54
CA GLN A 20 -8.49 -17.54 8.80
C GLN A 20 -7.01 -17.89 8.90
N THR A 21 -6.34 -17.51 10.00
CA THR A 21 -4.87 -17.63 10.13
C THR A 21 -4.43 -19.04 10.45
N VAL A 22 -5.17 -19.73 11.31
CA VAL A 22 -4.87 -21.10 11.72
C VAL A 22 -5.95 -22.02 11.17
N VAL A 23 -5.59 -22.89 10.23
CA VAL A 23 -6.51 -23.84 9.61
C VAL A 23 -5.86 -25.23 9.44
N PRO A 24 -6.63 -26.34 9.55
CA PRO A 24 -8.05 -26.39 9.91
C PRO A 24 -8.27 -26.05 11.39
N ILE A 25 -9.30 -25.26 11.69
CA ILE A 25 -9.71 -24.89 13.04
C ILE A 25 -10.96 -25.67 13.45
N ARG A 26 -11.09 -25.96 14.75
CA ARG A 26 -12.25 -26.69 15.31
C ARG A 26 -13.19 -25.79 16.13
N ASN A 27 -12.69 -24.63 16.56
CA ASN A 27 -13.38 -23.66 17.41
C ASN A 27 -13.67 -22.37 16.61
N ASP A 28 -13.84 -21.26 17.31
CA ASP A 28 -14.12 -19.94 16.74
C ASP A 28 -13.08 -19.52 15.69
N TYR A 29 -13.55 -18.76 14.71
CA TYR A 29 -12.70 -18.12 13.71
C TYR A 29 -11.57 -17.33 14.35
N PHE A 30 -10.40 -17.36 13.72
CA PHE A 30 -9.16 -16.80 14.26
C PHE A 30 -8.38 -16.03 13.19
N GLU A 31 -8.25 -14.73 13.40
CA GLU A 31 -7.58 -13.77 12.53
C GLU A 31 -6.39 -13.11 13.25
N LEU A 32 -5.23 -13.15 12.59
CA LEU A 32 -4.08 -12.28 12.83
C LEU A 32 -3.92 -11.35 11.62
N PRO A 33 -4.41 -10.11 11.67
CA PRO A 33 -4.59 -9.28 10.49
C PRO A 33 -3.30 -9.05 9.69
N MET A 34 -2.20 -8.75 10.36
CA MET A 34 -0.91 -8.58 9.70
C MET A 34 -0.37 -9.85 9.05
N GLN A 35 -0.49 -11.01 9.71
CA GLN A 35 -0.06 -12.28 9.09
C GLN A 35 -0.88 -12.60 7.85
N GLN A 36 -2.15 -12.21 7.80
CA GLN A 36 -2.99 -12.42 6.62
C GLN A 36 -2.62 -11.49 5.47
N LEU A 37 -2.27 -10.23 5.72
CA LEU A 37 -1.72 -9.37 4.68
C LEU A 37 -0.43 -9.97 4.10
N ALA A 38 0.45 -10.50 4.94
CA ALA A 38 1.62 -11.26 4.50
C ALA A 38 1.23 -12.54 3.72
N GLY A 39 0.15 -13.21 4.13
CA GLY A 39 -0.43 -14.37 3.44
C GLY A 39 -0.95 -14.04 2.03
N VAL A 40 -1.64 -12.91 1.86
CA VAL A 40 -2.08 -12.37 0.56
C VAL A 40 -0.88 -12.10 -0.34
N CYS A 41 0.19 -11.47 0.19
CA CYS A 41 1.45 -11.32 -0.54
C CYS A 41 2.07 -12.68 -0.91
N GLY A 42 1.91 -13.69 -0.05
CA GLY A 42 2.33 -15.06 -0.28
C GLY A 42 1.63 -15.73 -1.47
N PHE A 43 0.38 -15.38 -1.77
CA PHE A 43 -0.30 -15.89 -2.96
C PHE A 43 0.39 -15.42 -4.24
N TRP A 44 0.71 -14.13 -4.33
CA TRP A 44 1.44 -13.58 -5.49
C TRP A 44 2.84 -14.17 -5.59
N THR A 45 3.53 -14.30 -4.44
CA THR A 45 4.85 -14.95 -4.38
C THR A 45 4.79 -16.39 -4.92
N TYR A 46 3.76 -17.16 -4.54
CA TYR A 46 3.57 -18.50 -5.07
C TYR A 46 3.41 -18.51 -6.60
N TYR A 47 2.64 -17.58 -7.16
CA TYR A 47 2.51 -17.42 -8.61
C TYR A 47 3.85 -17.07 -9.27
N MET A 48 4.60 -16.11 -8.74
CA MET A 48 5.91 -15.74 -9.29
C MET A 48 6.86 -16.94 -9.35
N TYR A 49 6.82 -17.82 -8.36
CA TYR A 49 7.71 -18.99 -8.32
C TYR A 49 7.20 -20.20 -9.12
N THR A 50 5.90 -20.27 -9.42
CA THR A 50 5.29 -21.46 -10.07
C THR A 50 4.70 -21.23 -11.45
N GLY A 51 4.31 -20.00 -11.77
CA GLY A 51 3.55 -19.64 -12.97
C GLY A 51 2.08 -20.08 -12.94
N ASP A 52 1.55 -20.50 -11.78
CA ASP A 52 0.18 -21.02 -11.67
C ASP A 52 -0.87 -19.89 -11.63
N ALA A 53 -1.27 -19.43 -12.81
CA ALA A 53 -2.29 -18.38 -12.95
C ALA A 53 -3.70 -18.85 -12.53
N GLU A 54 -4.00 -20.15 -12.64
CA GLU A 54 -5.30 -20.68 -12.18
C GLU A 54 -5.41 -20.62 -10.66
N PHE A 55 -4.31 -20.86 -9.93
CA PHE A 55 -4.27 -20.61 -8.49
C PHE A 55 -4.60 -19.15 -8.15
N ILE A 56 -4.06 -18.17 -8.88
CA ILE A 56 -4.37 -16.76 -8.65
C ILE A 56 -5.84 -16.46 -8.93
N LYS A 57 -6.39 -17.03 -10.00
CA LYS A 57 -7.82 -16.90 -10.29
C LYS A 57 -8.71 -17.45 -9.17
N GLU A 58 -8.29 -18.54 -8.50
CA GLU A 58 -8.99 -19.11 -7.35
C GLU A 58 -8.91 -18.19 -6.11
N VAL A 59 -7.72 -17.67 -5.79
CA VAL A 59 -7.54 -16.86 -4.56
C VAL A 59 -7.96 -15.40 -4.71
N TYR A 60 -8.01 -14.86 -5.92
CA TYR A 60 -8.21 -13.43 -6.17
C TYR A 60 -9.46 -12.85 -5.49
N PRO A 61 -10.66 -13.46 -5.61
CA PRO A 61 -11.86 -12.92 -4.96
C PRO A 61 -11.69 -12.77 -3.45
N TYR A 62 -11.05 -13.76 -2.80
CA TYR A 62 -10.80 -13.76 -1.37
C TYR A 62 -9.72 -12.75 -0.96
N ALA A 63 -8.68 -12.59 -1.78
CA ALA A 63 -7.64 -11.59 -1.54
C ALA A 63 -8.19 -10.17 -1.67
N LYS A 64 -9.01 -9.90 -2.71
CA LYS A 64 -9.72 -8.64 -2.91
C LYS A 64 -10.66 -8.34 -1.75
N ASP A 65 -11.52 -9.30 -1.40
CA ASP A 65 -12.46 -9.17 -0.30
C ASP A 65 -11.73 -8.87 1.01
N TYR A 66 -10.61 -9.56 1.28
CA TYR A 66 -9.84 -9.38 2.51
C TYR A 66 -9.16 -8.01 2.59
N VAL A 67 -8.52 -7.53 1.52
CA VAL A 67 -7.97 -6.16 1.52
C VAL A 67 -9.08 -5.11 1.63
N GLY A 68 -10.28 -5.41 1.13
CA GLY A 68 -11.48 -4.57 1.30
C GLY A 68 -11.95 -4.42 2.75
N LEU A 69 -11.52 -5.28 3.68
CA LEU A 69 -11.84 -5.18 5.11
C LEU A 69 -11.03 -4.11 5.87
N TRP A 70 -10.05 -3.49 5.21
CA TRP A 70 -9.19 -2.47 5.79
C TRP A 70 -9.68 -1.09 5.37
N THR A 71 -9.93 -0.23 6.34
CA THR A 71 -10.46 1.12 6.14
C THR A 71 -9.37 2.17 6.35
N LEU A 72 -9.47 3.28 5.61
CA LEU A 72 -8.57 4.42 5.78
C LEU A 72 -9.26 5.52 6.59
N GLY A 73 -8.50 6.20 7.44
CA GLY A 73 -8.93 7.39 8.16
C GLY A 73 -8.93 8.63 7.27
N SER A 74 -9.38 9.76 7.81
CA SER A 74 -9.37 11.06 7.13
C SER A 74 -7.96 11.61 6.82
N ASP A 75 -6.94 11.05 7.46
CA ASP A 75 -5.52 11.32 7.20
C ASP A 75 -4.93 10.40 6.11
N GLY A 76 -5.73 9.49 5.56
CA GLY A 76 -5.33 8.50 4.55
C GLY A 76 -4.56 7.31 5.12
N LEU A 77 -4.35 7.23 6.43
CA LEU A 77 -3.70 6.11 7.09
C LEU A 77 -4.71 5.00 7.39
N VAL A 78 -4.23 3.76 7.41
CA VAL A 78 -5.01 2.61 7.88
C VAL A 78 -5.56 2.85 9.29
N VAL A 79 -6.87 2.69 9.46
CA VAL A 79 -7.50 2.56 10.77
C VAL A 79 -7.14 1.19 11.33
N HIS A 80 -6.59 1.18 12.54
CA HIS A 80 -6.08 -0.01 13.20
C HIS A 80 -7.10 -1.18 13.20
N ARG A 81 -6.63 -2.37 12.81
CA ARG A 81 -7.45 -3.60 12.77
C ARG A 81 -6.82 -4.67 13.65
N GLY A 82 -7.39 -4.89 14.83
CA GLY A 82 -6.86 -5.85 15.82
C GLY A 82 -7.21 -7.32 15.58
N GLY A 83 -8.21 -7.64 14.75
CA GLY A 83 -8.63 -9.03 14.48
C GLY A 83 -9.02 -9.82 15.73
N SER A 84 -8.81 -11.14 15.72
CA SER A 84 -9.05 -12.00 16.90
C SER A 84 -7.94 -11.88 17.94
N TRP A 85 -6.71 -11.64 17.48
CA TRP A 85 -5.58 -11.31 18.33
C TRP A 85 -4.75 -10.22 17.65
N ASP A 86 -4.65 -9.09 18.34
CA ASP A 86 -3.84 -7.93 17.95
C ASP A 86 -2.35 -8.26 18.10
N TRP A 87 -1.85 -9.04 17.14
CA TRP A 87 -0.49 -9.58 17.11
C TRP A 87 0.19 -9.17 15.80
N ALA A 88 1.35 -8.55 15.95
CA ALA A 88 2.20 -8.14 14.85
C ALA A 88 3.40 -9.07 14.66
N ASP A 89 4.10 -9.32 15.76
CA ASP A 89 5.29 -10.15 15.85
C ASP A 89 5.53 -10.55 17.32
N TRP A 90 6.44 -11.49 17.57
CA TRP A 90 6.95 -11.70 18.93
C TRP A 90 7.90 -10.60 19.36
N GLY A 91 7.89 -10.28 20.66
CA GLY A 91 8.71 -9.23 21.26
C GLY A 91 7.87 -8.07 21.78
N SER A 92 8.47 -6.89 21.85
CA SER A 92 7.83 -5.65 22.32
C SER A 92 8.09 -4.51 21.33
N ASP A 93 7.54 -3.32 21.63
CA ASP A 93 7.87 -2.04 20.98
C ASP A 93 7.60 -2.02 19.47
N PHE A 94 6.52 -2.68 19.04
CA PHE A 94 6.05 -2.64 17.66
C PHE A 94 5.36 -1.31 17.36
N ASP A 95 5.73 -0.70 16.25
CA ASP A 95 5.09 0.52 15.76
C ASP A 95 3.93 0.14 14.83
N MET A 96 2.77 -0.18 15.45
CA MET A 96 1.59 -0.70 14.74
C MET A 96 1.15 0.19 13.56
N PRO A 97 1.00 1.53 13.70
CA PRO A 97 0.57 2.37 12.58
C PRO A 97 1.51 2.28 11.36
N THR A 98 2.83 2.28 11.56
CA THR A 98 3.76 2.16 10.43
C THR A 98 3.73 0.74 9.84
N LEU A 99 3.65 -0.28 10.69
CA LEU A 99 3.68 -1.67 10.24
C LEU A 99 2.40 -2.09 9.48
N GLU A 100 1.22 -1.69 9.95
CA GLU A 100 -0.06 -1.97 9.29
C GLU A 100 -0.15 -1.30 7.92
N ASN A 101 0.19 -0.01 7.82
CA ASN A 101 0.18 0.70 6.54
C ASN A 101 1.17 0.08 5.55
N ALA A 102 2.37 -0.32 6.01
CA ALA A 102 3.37 -0.93 5.13
C ALA A 102 2.92 -2.30 4.59
N TRP A 103 2.33 -3.15 5.45
CA TRP A 103 1.77 -4.43 5.03
C TRP A 103 0.56 -4.26 4.13
N TYR A 104 -0.31 -3.31 4.44
CA TYR A 104 -1.53 -3.08 3.67
C TYR A 104 -1.22 -2.57 2.27
N TYR A 105 -0.31 -1.58 2.16
CA TYR A 105 0.16 -1.09 0.87
C TYR A 105 0.78 -2.23 0.04
N LYS A 106 1.64 -3.06 0.65
CA LYS A 106 2.23 -4.22 -0.03
C LYS A 106 1.17 -5.22 -0.52
N ALA A 107 0.14 -5.47 0.28
CA ALA A 107 -0.95 -6.37 -0.09
C ALA A 107 -1.81 -5.79 -1.21
N LEU A 108 -2.13 -4.49 -1.18
CA LEU A 108 -2.84 -3.80 -2.27
C LEU A 108 -2.10 -3.96 -3.60
N GLN A 109 -0.79 -3.73 -3.63
CA GLN A 109 0.03 -3.94 -4.83
C GLN A 109 -0.09 -5.37 -5.37
N CYS A 110 0.03 -6.38 -4.49
CA CYS A 110 -0.14 -7.77 -4.88
C CYS A 110 -1.54 -8.06 -5.43
N VAL A 111 -2.61 -7.51 -4.82
CA VAL A 111 -3.99 -7.72 -5.28
C VAL A 111 -4.24 -7.01 -6.62
N ILE A 112 -3.67 -5.83 -6.86
CA ILE A 112 -3.73 -5.13 -8.15
C ILE A 112 -3.08 -6.00 -9.24
N ASP A 113 -1.90 -6.56 -8.98
CA ASP A 113 -1.23 -7.46 -9.92
C ASP A 113 -2.03 -8.75 -10.19
N MET A 114 -2.68 -9.30 -9.15
CA MET A 114 -3.62 -10.42 -9.32
C MET A 114 -4.84 -10.01 -10.17
N ALA A 115 -5.39 -8.81 -9.98
CA ALA A 115 -6.53 -8.30 -10.74
C ALA A 115 -6.19 -8.20 -12.23
N ARG A 116 -5.03 -7.59 -12.55
CA ARG A 116 -4.50 -7.51 -13.92
C ARG A 116 -4.32 -8.88 -14.55
N LEU A 117 -3.69 -9.82 -13.82
CA LEU A 117 -3.44 -11.18 -14.30
C LEU A 117 -4.75 -11.92 -14.62
N THR A 118 -5.78 -11.70 -13.83
CA THR A 118 -7.06 -12.43 -13.90
C THR A 118 -8.13 -11.74 -14.75
N GLY A 119 -7.84 -10.53 -15.27
CA GLY A 119 -8.75 -9.76 -16.12
C GLY A 119 -9.84 -8.99 -15.37
N ASN A 120 -9.62 -8.66 -14.09
CA ASN A 120 -10.55 -7.90 -13.25
C ASN A 120 -10.24 -6.39 -13.27
N GLU A 121 -10.18 -5.82 -14.47
CA GLU A 121 -9.77 -4.42 -14.70
C GLU A 121 -10.65 -3.38 -13.97
N ALA A 122 -11.95 -3.69 -13.78
CA ALA A 122 -12.89 -2.80 -13.12
C ALA A 122 -12.55 -2.53 -11.64
N ASP A 123 -11.73 -3.38 -11.02
CA ASP A 123 -11.34 -3.27 -9.62
C ASP A 123 -10.05 -2.47 -9.43
N ILE A 124 -9.28 -2.26 -10.50
CA ILE A 124 -7.91 -1.73 -10.41
C ILE A 124 -7.91 -0.26 -9.98
N GLU A 125 -8.80 0.56 -10.53
CA GLU A 125 -8.83 2.01 -10.26
C GLU A 125 -9.03 2.30 -8.76
N GLU A 126 -9.99 1.63 -8.11
CA GLU A 126 -10.24 1.80 -6.67
C GLU A 126 -9.06 1.30 -5.82
N LEU A 127 -8.46 0.17 -6.20
CA LEU A 127 -7.32 -0.40 -5.47
C LEU A 127 -6.07 0.48 -5.61
N GLU A 128 -5.81 1.02 -6.81
CA GLU A 128 -4.71 1.96 -7.07
C GLU A 128 -4.93 3.26 -6.30
N GLN A 129 -6.14 3.82 -6.29
CA GLN A 129 -6.46 5.02 -5.52
C GLN A 129 -6.21 4.82 -4.01
N LYS A 130 -6.60 3.66 -3.46
CA LYS A 130 -6.28 3.30 -2.06
C LYS A 130 -4.78 3.18 -1.84
N ALA A 131 -4.05 2.52 -2.74
CA ALA A 131 -2.61 2.35 -2.61
C ALA A 131 -1.87 3.70 -2.64
N GLU A 132 -2.27 4.61 -3.53
CA GLU A 132 -1.72 5.97 -3.62
C GLU A 132 -1.99 6.79 -2.37
N THR A 133 -3.23 6.74 -1.86
CA THR A 133 -3.62 7.37 -0.60
C THR A 133 -2.72 6.91 0.55
N VAL A 134 -2.53 5.60 0.69
CA VAL A 134 -1.66 5.02 1.73
C VAL A 134 -0.20 5.42 1.50
N TYR A 135 0.31 5.38 0.27
CA TYR A 135 1.69 5.76 -0.04
C TYR A 135 2.00 7.18 0.41
N ALA A 136 1.15 8.15 0.08
CA ALA A 136 1.36 9.54 0.49
C ALA A 136 1.22 9.73 2.00
N ALA A 137 0.17 9.18 2.61
CA ALA A 137 -0.04 9.27 4.05
C ALA A 137 1.14 8.66 4.83
N TYR A 138 1.70 7.55 4.34
CA TYR A 138 2.86 6.89 4.94
C TYR A 138 4.10 7.79 5.01
N GLN A 139 4.29 8.70 4.04
CA GLN A 139 5.43 9.62 4.04
C GLN A 139 5.43 10.56 5.25
N THR A 140 4.27 10.78 5.88
CA THR A 140 4.17 11.60 7.10
C THR A 140 4.84 10.97 8.33
N PHE A 141 5.12 9.66 8.30
CA PHE A 141 5.89 8.97 9.33
C PHE A 141 7.39 9.18 9.22
N TRP A 142 7.90 9.77 8.13
CA TRP A 142 9.35 9.85 7.89
C TRP A 142 10.06 10.74 8.93
N THR A 143 11.21 10.25 9.42
CA THR A 143 12.19 11.01 10.21
C THR A 143 13.60 10.67 9.72
N GLU A 144 14.63 11.47 10.06
CA GLU A 144 16.03 11.16 9.68
C GLU A 144 16.52 9.79 10.19
N GLU A 145 15.90 9.25 11.25
CA GLU A 145 16.24 7.94 11.84
C GLU A 145 15.45 6.76 11.22
N GLY A 146 14.49 7.05 10.32
CA GLY A 146 13.54 6.07 9.76
C GLY A 146 12.08 6.46 9.97
N TYR A 147 11.17 5.66 9.39
CA TYR A 147 9.73 5.82 9.57
C TYR A 147 9.31 5.49 11.01
N LYS A 148 8.52 6.38 11.62
CA LYS A 148 8.10 6.27 13.02
C LYS A 148 6.79 7.00 13.28
N SER A 149 5.84 6.34 13.95
CA SER A 149 4.64 7.02 14.46
C SER A 149 4.86 7.67 15.83
N ALA A 150 3.89 8.46 16.28
CA ALA A 150 3.92 9.06 17.62
C ALA A 150 3.78 8.03 18.76
N SER A 151 3.45 6.77 18.45
CA SER A 151 3.22 5.73 19.46
C SER A 151 4.53 5.15 20.05
N VAL A 152 5.66 5.33 19.37
CA VAL A 152 6.96 4.78 19.78
C VAL A 152 8.05 5.86 19.87
N ARG A 153 9.08 5.60 20.67
CA ARG A 153 10.19 6.55 20.88
C ARG A 153 11.26 6.47 19.78
N VAL A 154 11.55 5.26 19.32
CA VAL A 154 12.54 4.96 18.27
C VAL A 154 11.84 4.23 17.12
N PRO A 155 12.33 4.37 15.88
CA PRO A 155 11.80 3.61 14.74
C PRO A 155 11.88 2.10 15.00
N ASP A 156 10.89 1.36 14.51
CA ASP A 156 10.83 -0.11 14.63
C ASP A 156 11.52 -0.77 13.42
N ASP A 157 12.37 -1.78 13.64
CA ASP A 157 13.10 -2.44 12.54
C ASP A 157 12.16 -3.29 11.67
N ARG A 158 11.09 -3.83 12.24
CA ARG A 158 10.06 -4.59 11.52
C ARG A 158 9.34 -3.73 10.49
N SER A 159 8.78 -2.58 10.91
CA SER A 159 7.99 -1.72 10.03
C SER A 159 8.83 -1.07 8.95
N ASN A 160 10.04 -0.61 9.28
CA ASN A 160 10.94 -0.01 8.31
C ASN A 160 11.45 -1.04 7.28
N ALA A 161 11.66 -2.29 7.69
CA ALA A 161 11.99 -3.35 6.74
C ALA A 161 10.84 -3.62 5.76
N VAL A 162 9.60 -3.74 6.25
CA VAL A 162 8.44 -3.91 5.37
C VAL A 162 8.23 -2.68 4.47
N ALA A 163 8.51 -1.47 4.95
CA ALA A 163 8.43 -0.25 4.14
C ALA A 163 9.38 -0.28 2.94
N VAL A 164 10.62 -0.75 3.12
CA VAL A 164 11.57 -0.98 2.01
C VAL A 164 11.01 -2.02 1.05
N LEU A 165 10.59 -3.19 1.57
CA LEU A 165 10.09 -4.31 0.74
C LEU A 165 8.75 -4.03 0.05
N ALA A 166 8.00 -3.04 0.50
CA ALA A 166 6.77 -2.57 -0.12
C ALA A 166 7.02 -1.46 -1.16
N GLY A 167 8.24 -0.91 -1.21
CA GLY A 167 8.56 0.24 -2.07
C GLY A 167 8.01 1.57 -1.54
N LEU A 168 7.80 1.69 -0.23
CA LEU A 168 7.41 2.95 0.42
C LEU A 168 8.60 3.87 0.71
N ALA A 169 9.81 3.30 0.76
CA ALA A 169 11.06 4.00 1.03
C ALA A 169 11.86 4.24 -0.25
N ASP A 170 12.12 5.50 -0.55
CA ASP A 170 13.00 5.92 -1.65
C ASP A 170 14.49 5.77 -1.26
N PRO A 171 15.42 5.68 -2.23
CA PRO A 171 16.85 5.48 -1.95
C PRO A 171 17.50 6.53 -1.04
N ASP A 172 17.02 7.77 -1.03
CA ASP A 172 17.51 8.84 -0.14
C ASP A 172 17.19 8.59 1.34
N LYS A 173 16.28 7.65 1.63
CA LYS A 173 15.87 7.24 2.99
C LYS A 173 16.67 6.04 3.51
N TYR A 174 17.42 5.34 2.65
CA TYR A 174 18.05 4.07 3.01
C TYR A 174 19.11 4.19 4.11
N GLU A 175 19.83 5.31 4.21
CA GLU A 175 20.84 5.50 5.27
C GLU A 175 20.20 5.55 6.67
N GLY A 176 19.12 6.30 6.85
CA GLY A 176 18.37 6.35 8.11
C GLY A 176 17.80 4.98 8.48
N ILE A 177 17.19 4.30 7.50
CA ILE A 177 16.62 2.96 7.68
C ILE A 177 17.71 1.94 8.03
N ARG A 178 18.86 1.96 7.36
CA ARG A 178 20.02 1.10 7.68
C ARG A 178 20.42 1.24 9.15
N GLY A 179 20.49 2.47 9.66
CA GLY A 179 20.79 2.75 11.06
C GLY A 179 19.80 2.07 12.01
N ASN A 180 18.50 2.15 11.72
CA ASN A 180 17.45 1.43 12.45
C ASN A 180 17.66 -0.10 12.37
N LEU A 181 17.71 -0.67 11.15
CA LEU A 181 17.78 -2.13 10.93
C LEU A 181 19.04 -2.77 11.51
N THR A 182 20.13 -2.02 11.69
CA THR A 182 21.38 -2.55 12.26
C THR A 182 21.46 -2.40 13.78
N THR A 183 20.61 -1.58 14.42
CA THR A 183 20.73 -1.26 15.85
C THR A 183 19.53 -1.66 16.71
N VAL A 184 18.29 -1.51 16.24
CA VAL A 184 17.07 -1.71 17.07
C VAL A 184 16.78 -3.18 17.32
N MET A 185 16.89 -4.02 16.29
CA MET A 185 16.92 -5.48 16.45
C MET A 185 15.69 -6.08 17.19
N HIS A 186 14.50 -5.50 17.10
CA HIS A 186 13.29 -5.97 17.80
C HIS A 186 12.58 -7.14 17.11
N ALA A 187 12.80 -7.34 15.81
CA ALA A 187 12.21 -8.45 15.05
C ALA A 187 12.43 -9.82 15.70
N SER A 188 11.37 -10.64 15.75
CA SER A 188 11.46 -12.06 16.10
C SER A 188 12.09 -12.88 14.97
N PRO A 189 12.40 -14.18 15.18
CA PRO A 189 12.86 -15.04 14.09
C PRO A 189 11.93 -15.07 12.87
N TYR A 190 10.62 -14.84 13.05
CA TYR A 190 9.66 -14.74 11.96
C TYR A 190 9.90 -13.49 11.09
N MET A 191 9.92 -12.30 11.71
CA MET A 191 10.08 -11.05 10.98
C MET A 191 11.52 -10.79 10.52
N GLU A 192 12.48 -11.53 11.08
CA GLU A 192 13.89 -11.38 10.76
C GLU A 192 14.19 -11.51 9.27
N ARG A 193 13.48 -12.39 8.56
CA ARG A 193 13.60 -12.51 7.10
C ARG A 193 13.43 -11.15 6.41
N TYR A 194 12.38 -10.40 6.77
CA TYR A 194 12.07 -9.14 6.10
C TYR A 194 13.15 -8.09 6.37
N VAL A 195 13.72 -8.07 7.58
CA VAL A 195 14.84 -7.17 7.92
C VAL A 195 16.07 -7.51 7.08
N LEU A 196 16.39 -8.80 6.92
CA LEU A 196 17.52 -9.25 6.10
C LEU A 196 17.30 -8.94 4.62
N ASP A 197 16.13 -9.27 4.08
CA ASP A 197 15.76 -9.00 2.69
C ASP A 197 15.78 -7.48 2.42
N ALA A 198 15.29 -6.64 3.34
CA ALA A 198 15.36 -5.18 3.22
C ALA A 198 16.79 -4.64 3.22
N LEU A 199 17.68 -5.15 4.09
CA LEU A 199 19.11 -4.80 4.04
C LEU A 199 19.72 -5.17 2.68
N CYS A 200 19.37 -6.33 2.12
CA CYS A 200 19.83 -6.75 0.80
C CYS A 200 19.27 -5.88 -0.34
N GLU A 201 17.97 -5.56 -0.34
CA GLU A 201 17.35 -4.65 -1.34
C GLU A 201 17.98 -3.25 -1.34
N MET A 202 18.35 -2.74 -0.16
CA MET A 202 19.07 -1.48 -0.04
C MET A 202 20.57 -1.57 -0.41
N GLY A 203 21.09 -2.77 -0.69
CA GLY A 203 22.49 -3.01 -1.07
C GLY A 203 23.45 -3.23 0.09
N TYR A 204 22.97 -3.40 1.32
CA TYR A 204 23.76 -3.56 2.55
C TYR A 204 23.98 -5.03 2.95
N MET A 205 24.53 -5.85 2.04
CA MET A 205 24.74 -7.29 2.28
C MET A 205 25.62 -7.61 3.48
N GLU A 206 26.70 -6.85 3.70
CA GLU A 206 27.60 -7.10 4.84
C GLU A 206 26.86 -6.93 6.18
N ASP A 207 25.94 -5.96 6.26
CA ASP A 207 25.09 -5.78 7.43
C ASP A 207 24.11 -6.95 7.59
N ALA A 208 23.51 -7.43 6.51
CA ALA A 208 22.65 -8.61 6.54
C ALA A 208 23.43 -9.86 7.01
N GLN A 209 24.64 -10.10 6.50
CA GLN A 209 25.50 -11.20 6.92
C GLN A 209 25.91 -11.07 8.40
N GLN A 210 26.28 -9.87 8.84
CA GLN A 210 26.61 -9.62 10.23
C GLN A 210 25.39 -9.86 11.14
N ARG A 211 24.19 -9.43 10.73
CA ARG A 211 22.96 -9.65 11.48
C ARG A 211 22.60 -11.14 11.56
N ILE A 212 22.71 -11.90 10.46
CA ILE A 212 22.57 -13.37 10.45
C ILE A 212 23.52 -14.00 11.47
N ARG A 213 24.82 -13.68 11.38
CA ARG A 213 25.83 -14.22 12.29
C ARG A 213 25.55 -13.89 13.74
N THR A 214 25.12 -12.66 14.04
CA THR A 214 24.82 -12.25 15.42
C THR A 214 23.61 -12.98 15.98
N ARG A 215 22.48 -12.97 15.26
CA ARG A 215 21.19 -13.42 15.80
C ARG A 215 21.02 -14.93 15.80
N TYR A 216 21.54 -15.61 14.78
CA TYR A 216 21.41 -17.07 14.65
C TYR A 216 22.55 -17.84 15.30
N LYS A 217 23.58 -17.16 15.84
CA LYS A 217 24.73 -17.80 16.47
C LYS A 217 24.31 -18.85 17.48
N GLU A 218 23.44 -18.48 18.40
CA GLU A 218 23.03 -19.37 19.48
C GLU A 218 22.32 -20.61 18.92
N MET A 219 21.40 -20.44 17.97
CA MET A 219 20.69 -21.56 17.34
C MET A 219 21.66 -22.53 16.63
N VAL A 220 22.69 -22.01 15.97
CA VAL A 220 23.67 -22.81 15.21
C VAL A 220 24.68 -23.52 16.13
N GLU A 221 25.07 -22.89 17.23
CA GLU A 221 26.01 -23.46 18.21
C GLU A 221 25.34 -24.40 19.21
N TYR A 222 24.00 -24.44 19.25
CA TYR A 222 23.24 -25.31 20.14
C TYR A 222 23.13 -26.76 19.64
N ASP A 223 22.86 -27.69 20.54
CA ASP A 223 22.77 -29.14 20.24
C ASP A 223 21.54 -29.55 19.40
N TYR A 224 20.52 -28.69 19.24
CA TYR A 224 19.35 -28.96 18.41
C TYR A 224 19.65 -28.60 16.95
N SER A 225 19.23 -29.47 16.02
CA SER A 225 19.47 -29.31 14.59
C SER A 225 18.40 -28.49 13.84
N THR A 226 17.51 -27.82 14.58
CA THR A 226 16.36 -27.09 14.05
C THR A 226 16.31 -25.66 14.59
N LEU A 227 15.62 -24.78 13.86
CA LEU A 227 15.49 -23.36 14.21
C LEU A 227 14.34 -23.13 15.19
N TRP A 228 14.47 -22.17 16.09
CA TRP A 228 13.53 -21.99 17.21
C TRP A 228 12.47 -20.94 16.91
N GLU A 229 11.34 -21.03 17.61
CA GLU A 229 10.22 -20.11 17.50
C GLU A 229 10.58 -18.69 17.98
N PHE A 230 11.29 -18.60 19.10
CA PHE A 230 11.79 -17.36 19.70
C PHE A 230 13.31 -17.30 19.61
N TRP A 231 13.90 -16.15 19.97
CA TRP A 231 15.34 -16.05 20.16
C TRP A 231 15.85 -16.78 21.40
N ASP A 232 14.95 -17.20 22.29
CA ASP A 232 15.23 -18.03 23.45
C ASP A 232 14.52 -19.40 23.35
N HIS A 233 14.53 -20.16 24.45
CA HIS A 233 13.92 -21.49 24.53
C HIS A 233 12.47 -21.50 25.05
N GLY A 234 11.76 -20.36 25.02
CA GLY A 234 10.40 -20.24 25.55
C GLY A 234 9.32 -20.90 24.66
N GLY A 235 9.60 -21.08 23.37
CA GLY A 235 8.70 -21.67 22.38
C GLY A 235 9.18 -23.03 21.88
N THR A 236 8.62 -23.50 20.75
CA THR A 236 9.14 -24.72 20.11
C THR A 236 10.54 -24.49 19.55
N LEU A 237 11.43 -25.48 19.72
CA LEU A 237 12.79 -25.44 19.16
C LEU A 237 12.86 -25.95 17.71
N ASN A 238 11.70 -26.06 17.05
CA ASN A 238 11.56 -26.50 15.68
C ASN A 238 10.41 -25.74 15.00
N HIS A 239 10.68 -24.51 14.57
CA HIS A 239 9.73 -23.63 13.89
C HIS A 239 10.26 -23.15 12.54
N ALA A 240 9.60 -23.52 11.45
CA ALA A 240 10.09 -23.28 10.09
C ALA A 240 10.11 -21.79 9.68
N TRP A 241 9.35 -20.94 10.37
CA TRP A 241 9.31 -19.50 10.07
C TRP A 241 10.64 -18.78 10.28
N SER A 242 11.57 -19.42 11.00
CA SER A 242 12.90 -18.89 11.32
C SER A 242 13.90 -19.18 10.21
N GLY A 243 13.48 -19.88 9.15
CA GLY A 243 14.30 -20.23 8.00
C GLY A 243 14.59 -19.05 7.04
N GLY A 244 14.24 -17.82 7.43
CA GLY A 244 14.45 -16.60 6.65
C GLY A 244 15.83 -16.50 5.97
N PRO A 245 16.95 -16.65 6.70
CA PRO A 245 18.29 -16.55 6.13
C PRO A 245 18.52 -17.49 4.94
N LEU A 246 17.93 -18.69 4.93
CA LEU A 246 18.09 -19.62 3.80
C LEU A 246 17.53 -19.03 2.51
N LEU A 247 16.36 -18.39 2.60
CA LEU A 247 15.72 -17.73 1.46
C LEU A 247 16.54 -16.52 1.02
N THR A 248 16.91 -15.64 1.96
CA THR A 248 17.75 -14.46 1.70
C THR A 248 19.08 -14.85 1.03
N MET A 249 19.73 -15.92 1.49
CA MET A 249 20.98 -16.42 0.90
C MET A 249 20.79 -16.87 -0.55
N SER A 250 19.74 -17.62 -0.86
CA SER A 250 19.48 -18.06 -2.24
C SER A 250 19.06 -16.91 -3.16
N GLN A 251 18.24 -15.99 -2.66
CA GLN A 251 17.69 -14.88 -3.41
C GLN A 251 18.73 -13.78 -3.68
N TYR A 252 19.48 -13.36 -2.65
CA TYR A 252 20.38 -12.21 -2.75
C TYR A 252 21.86 -12.60 -2.82
N MET A 253 22.33 -13.53 -1.97
CA MET A 253 23.76 -13.90 -2.00
C MET A 253 24.12 -14.68 -3.26
N ALA A 254 23.31 -15.68 -3.63
CA ALA A 254 23.43 -16.35 -4.91
C ALA A 254 22.79 -15.56 -6.07
N GLY A 255 21.85 -14.66 -5.74
CA GLY A 255 21.21 -13.78 -6.72
C GLY A 255 20.09 -14.43 -7.54
N ILE A 256 19.57 -15.59 -7.13
CA ILE A 256 18.63 -16.42 -7.90
C ILE A 256 17.18 -16.16 -7.46
N GLU A 257 16.42 -15.49 -8.32
CA GLU A 257 14.98 -15.22 -8.10
C GLU A 257 14.22 -15.15 -9.43
N PRO A 258 12.92 -15.48 -9.47
CA PRO A 258 12.12 -15.31 -10.66
C PRO A 258 11.93 -13.81 -10.98
N ALA A 259 12.28 -13.42 -12.21
CA ALA A 259 12.00 -12.08 -12.75
C ALA A 259 10.67 -12.05 -13.52
N GLU A 260 10.26 -13.22 -14.01
CA GLU A 260 8.93 -13.49 -14.56
C GLU A 260 8.39 -14.79 -13.96
N ALA A 261 7.07 -14.92 -13.95
CA ALA A 261 6.38 -16.02 -13.28
C ALA A 261 6.81 -17.41 -13.81
N GLY A 262 7.05 -18.34 -12.88
CA GLY A 262 7.43 -19.71 -13.21
C GLY A 262 8.82 -19.83 -13.86
N TYR A 263 9.72 -18.89 -13.55
CA TYR A 263 11.12 -18.89 -14.02
C TYR A 263 11.26 -18.92 -15.55
N THR A 264 10.28 -18.40 -16.32
CA THR A 264 10.48 -18.14 -17.76
C THR A 264 11.68 -17.23 -17.96
N LYS A 265 11.79 -16.24 -17.07
CA LYS A 265 12.93 -15.36 -16.88
C LYS A 265 13.27 -15.29 -15.39
N PHE A 266 14.56 -15.33 -15.06
CA PHE A 266 15.04 -15.23 -13.68
C PHE A 266 16.28 -14.36 -13.61
N SER A 267 16.66 -13.91 -12.43
CA SER A 267 17.93 -13.20 -12.25
C SER A 267 19.00 -14.13 -11.69
N VAL A 268 20.25 -13.76 -11.94
CA VAL A 268 21.46 -14.23 -11.26
C VAL A 268 22.29 -12.99 -10.96
N LYS A 269 22.03 -12.34 -9.83
CA LYS A 269 22.69 -11.09 -9.37
C LYS A 269 23.40 -11.31 -8.03
N PRO A 270 24.60 -11.94 -8.01
CA PRO A 270 25.18 -12.39 -6.75
C PRO A 270 25.71 -11.24 -5.90
N MET A 271 25.15 -11.07 -4.70
CA MET A 271 25.59 -10.08 -3.72
C MET A 271 26.42 -10.78 -2.64
N LEU A 272 27.73 -10.97 -2.90
CA LEU A 272 28.56 -11.86 -2.08
C LEU A 272 28.88 -11.36 -0.66
N GLY A 273 28.85 -10.04 -0.43
CA GLY A 273 29.37 -9.45 0.81
C GLY A 273 30.81 -9.91 1.03
N ASP A 274 31.07 -10.56 2.17
CA ASP A 274 32.40 -11.08 2.52
C ASP A 274 32.71 -12.50 2.00
N LEU A 275 31.81 -13.12 1.24
CA LEU A 275 32.02 -14.45 0.67
C LEU A 275 32.99 -14.42 -0.52
N THR A 276 33.98 -15.30 -0.50
CA THR A 276 34.92 -15.49 -1.62
C THR A 276 34.54 -16.65 -2.54
N SER A 277 33.58 -17.48 -2.12
CA SER A 277 33.02 -18.55 -2.95
C SER A 277 31.60 -18.90 -2.51
N LEU A 278 30.78 -19.33 -3.46
CA LEU A 278 29.40 -19.75 -3.23
C LEU A 278 29.01 -20.82 -4.26
N GLU A 279 28.36 -21.88 -3.80
CA GLU A 279 27.66 -22.85 -4.66
C GLU A 279 26.20 -22.92 -4.21
N CYS A 280 25.27 -22.70 -5.13
CA CYS A 280 23.84 -22.72 -4.84
C CYS A 280 23.09 -23.43 -5.96
N THR A 281 22.13 -24.26 -5.60
CA THR A 281 21.18 -24.86 -6.54
C THR A 281 19.76 -24.58 -6.08
N VAL A 282 18.99 -23.89 -6.94
CA VAL A 282 17.56 -23.60 -6.72
C VAL A 282 16.72 -24.57 -7.55
N PRO A 283 15.83 -25.36 -6.92
CA PRO A 283 14.84 -26.16 -7.64
C PRO A 283 13.68 -25.29 -8.15
N SER A 284 13.74 -24.84 -9.40
CA SER A 284 12.62 -24.14 -10.04
C SER A 284 11.59 -25.12 -10.62
N VAL A 285 10.39 -24.63 -10.95
CA VAL A 285 9.38 -25.42 -11.68
C VAL A 285 9.83 -25.85 -13.08
N ARG A 286 10.87 -25.24 -13.64
CA ARG A 286 11.46 -25.60 -14.94
C ARG A 286 12.65 -26.56 -14.82
N GLY A 287 13.15 -26.80 -13.60
CA GLY A 287 14.34 -27.61 -13.33
C GLY A 287 15.37 -26.88 -12.47
N TYR A 288 16.52 -27.51 -12.24
CA TYR A 288 17.55 -26.94 -11.38
C TYR A 288 18.29 -25.78 -12.04
N ILE A 289 18.43 -24.68 -11.30
CA ILE A 289 19.31 -23.56 -11.61
C ILE A 289 20.48 -23.66 -10.64
N THR A 290 21.69 -23.86 -11.15
CA THR A 290 22.90 -24.03 -10.36
C THR A 290 23.89 -22.94 -10.71
N VAL A 291 24.42 -22.29 -9.67
CA VAL A 291 25.52 -21.34 -9.79
C VAL A 291 26.72 -21.80 -8.97
N ASN A 292 27.91 -21.61 -9.52
CA ASN A 292 29.17 -21.73 -8.81
C ASN A 292 29.96 -20.43 -9.00
N ILE A 293 30.33 -19.82 -7.88
CA ILE A 293 30.95 -18.51 -7.83
C ILE A 293 32.26 -18.59 -7.08
N SER A 294 33.28 -17.92 -7.61
CA SER A 294 34.53 -17.63 -6.91
C SER A 294 34.91 -16.17 -7.15
N ALA A 295 35.36 -15.49 -6.12
CA ALA A 295 35.74 -14.09 -6.19
C ALA A 295 36.99 -13.81 -5.34
N GLU A 296 37.86 -12.96 -5.85
CA GLU A 296 38.81 -12.19 -5.06
C GLU A 296 38.27 -10.74 -4.99
N PRO A 297 37.73 -10.31 -3.84
CA PRO A 297 37.05 -9.03 -3.72
C PRO A 297 37.84 -7.85 -4.32
N GLY A 298 37.18 -7.10 -5.20
CA GLY A 298 37.76 -5.93 -5.86
C GLY A 298 38.77 -6.21 -6.99
N LYS A 299 39.04 -7.49 -7.34
CA LYS A 299 40.04 -7.85 -8.35
C LYS A 299 39.57 -8.84 -9.40
N GLU A 300 38.95 -9.94 -8.97
CA GLU A 300 38.50 -11.01 -9.86
C GLU A 300 37.15 -11.58 -9.41
N PHE A 301 36.34 -11.96 -10.38
CA PHE A 301 35.06 -12.63 -10.17
C PHE A 301 34.84 -13.68 -11.26
N SER A 302 34.33 -14.85 -10.90
CA SER A 302 33.96 -15.93 -11.81
C SER A 302 32.61 -16.50 -11.42
N LEU A 303 31.74 -16.69 -12.40
CA LEU A 303 30.41 -17.27 -12.27
C LEU A 303 30.22 -18.36 -13.33
N SER A 304 29.91 -19.57 -12.89
CA SER A 304 29.35 -20.61 -13.75
C SER A 304 27.85 -20.75 -13.47
N LEU A 305 27.05 -20.79 -14.52
CA LEU A 305 25.59 -20.94 -14.46
C LEU A 305 25.16 -22.13 -15.33
N LYS A 306 24.41 -23.05 -14.74
CA LYS A 306 23.64 -24.08 -15.45
C LYS A 306 22.16 -23.88 -15.15
N ALA A 307 21.33 -23.89 -16.19
CA ALA A 307 19.90 -23.65 -16.08
C ALA A 307 19.11 -24.55 -17.05
N PRO A 308 17.80 -24.72 -16.85
CA PRO A 308 16.95 -25.45 -17.79
C PRO A 308 16.95 -24.80 -19.19
N ALA A 309 16.62 -25.58 -20.22
CA ALA A 309 16.44 -25.05 -21.58
C ALA A 309 15.17 -24.18 -21.68
N ASN A 310 15.17 -23.25 -22.63
CA ASN A 310 14.06 -22.33 -22.93
C ASN A 310 13.72 -21.43 -21.73
N THR A 311 14.76 -20.87 -21.11
CA THR A 311 14.66 -19.85 -20.06
C THR A 311 15.56 -18.67 -20.39
N GLU A 312 15.23 -17.50 -19.87
CA GLU A 312 16.10 -16.33 -19.90
C GLU A 312 16.67 -16.02 -18.51
N ALA A 313 17.92 -15.57 -18.44
CA ALA A 313 18.55 -15.15 -17.20
C ALA A 313 19.04 -13.69 -17.32
N ILE A 314 18.69 -12.84 -16.35
CA ILE A 314 19.31 -11.53 -16.13
C ILE A 314 20.54 -11.76 -15.25
N VAL A 315 21.72 -11.82 -15.87
CA VAL A 315 22.98 -12.06 -15.19
C VAL A 315 23.63 -10.73 -14.84
N GLY A 316 23.77 -10.45 -13.54
CA GLY A 316 24.51 -9.33 -12.99
C GLY A 316 25.96 -9.73 -12.71
N ILE A 317 26.90 -9.11 -13.39
CA ILE A 317 28.34 -9.28 -13.14
C ILE A 317 28.82 -8.12 -12.26
N PRO A 318 29.34 -8.39 -11.04
CA PRO A 318 29.78 -7.32 -10.14
C PRO A 318 30.85 -6.44 -10.75
N ARG A 319 30.81 -5.16 -10.41
CA ARG A 319 31.90 -4.23 -10.69
C ARG A 319 33.12 -4.56 -9.85
N LEU A 320 34.31 -4.35 -10.42
CA LEU A 320 35.59 -4.53 -9.75
C LEU A 320 36.40 -3.25 -9.85
N GLY A 321 37.20 -3.00 -8.81
CA GLY A 321 38.07 -1.82 -8.73
C GLY A 321 37.33 -0.49 -8.51
N PRO A 322 38.09 0.58 -8.24
CA PRO A 322 37.56 1.94 -8.18
C PRO A 322 37.11 2.46 -9.55
N ALA A 323 36.38 3.58 -9.55
CA ALA A 323 35.97 4.26 -10.76
C ALA A 323 37.15 4.57 -11.69
N GLY A 324 37.00 4.20 -12.96
CA GLY A 324 38.03 4.39 -13.99
C GLY A 324 39.07 3.27 -14.10
N SER A 325 38.90 2.18 -13.33
CA SER A 325 39.65 0.93 -13.55
C SER A 325 39.33 0.28 -14.89
N ASN A 326 40.32 -0.39 -15.47
CA ASN A 326 40.16 -1.14 -16.73
C ASN A 326 39.49 -2.50 -16.47
N LEU A 327 38.18 -2.48 -16.23
CA LEU A 327 37.38 -3.68 -16.06
C LEU A 327 37.18 -4.40 -17.40
N GLN A 328 37.57 -5.68 -17.45
CA GLN A 328 37.28 -6.58 -18.56
C GLN A 328 36.34 -7.68 -18.11
N ILE A 329 35.26 -7.92 -18.86
CA ILE A 329 34.34 -9.05 -18.64
C ILE A 329 34.40 -9.98 -19.84
N LYS A 330 34.43 -11.28 -19.56
CA LYS A 330 34.34 -12.34 -20.57
C LYS A 330 33.14 -13.22 -20.36
N TYR A 331 32.58 -13.69 -21.47
CA TYR A 331 31.67 -14.83 -21.53
C TYR A 331 32.38 -15.97 -22.29
N HIS A 332 32.63 -17.07 -21.58
CA HIS A 332 33.65 -18.05 -21.95
C HIS A 332 34.99 -17.33 -22.23
N ASP A 333 35.54 -17.48 -23.43
CA ASP A 333 36.80 -16.85 -23.83
C ASP A 333 36.61 -15.49 -24.52
N ALA A 334 35.37 -15.09 -24.83
CA ALA A 334 35.08 -13.86 -25.56
C ALA A 334 34.95 -12.66 -24.62
N VAL A 335 35.67 -11.58 -24.91
CA VAL A 335 35.49 -10.29 -24.22
C VAL A 335 34.15 -9.70 -24.62
N ILE A 336 33.33 -9.35 -23.63
CA ILE A 336 31.97 -8.81 -23.81
C ILE A 336 31.79 -7.42 -23.20
N TYR A 337 32.76 -6.97 -22.41
CA TYR A 337 32.86 -5.60 -21.92
C TYR A 337 34.32 -5.22 -21.68
N GLU A 338 34.69 -4.02 -22.12
CA GLU A 338 36.01 -3.44 -21.91
C GLU A 338 35.92 -1.90 -22.04
N ASN A 339 36.79 -1.16 -21.36
CA ASN A 339 36.92 0.30 -21.55
C ASN A 339 35.61 1.10 -21.36
N GLY A 340 34.75 0.68 -20.41
CA GLY A 340 33.50 1.39 -20.16
C GLY A 340 32.39 1.12 -21.18
N ALA A 341 32.57 0.19 -22.10
CA ALA A 341 31.63 -0.09 -23.19
C ALA A 341 31.32 -1.59 -23.30
N ASP A 342 30.06 -1.90 -23.62
CA ASP A 342 29.70 -3.25 -24.05
C ASP A 342 30.31 -3.54 -25.42
N CYS A 343 30.77 -4.77 -25.60
CA CYS A 343 31.38 -5.24 -26.84
C CYS A 343 30.99 -6.69 -27.14
N VAL A 344 29.76 -7.08 -26.75
CA VAL A 344 29.19 -8.40 -27.02
C VAL A 344 29.29 -8.68 -28.53
N PRO A 345 30.00 -9.75 -28.96
CA PRO A 345 30.18 -10.01 -30.38
C PRO A 345 28.85 -10.25 -31.09
N GLU A 346 28.70 -9.71 -32.30
CA GLU A 346 27.45 -9.79 -33.08
C GLU A 346 26.94 -11.24 -33.25
N GLN A 347 27.86 -12.19 -33.46
CA GLN A 347 27.51 -13.62 -33.55
C GLN A 347 26.89 -14.23 -32.28
N MET A 348 27.02 -13.56 -31.12
CA MET A 348 26.47 -14.01 -29.83
C MET A 348 25.14 -13.33 -29.47
N SER A 349 24.70 -12.32 -30.23
CA SER A 349 23.52 -11.49 -29.92
C SER A 349 22.21 -12.28 -29.70
N GLU A 350 22.08 -13.45 -30.33
CA GLU A 350 20.93 -14.36 -30.15
C GLU A 350 20.95 -15.17 -28.84
N THR A 351 22.11 -15.22 -28.17
CA THR A 351 22.36 -15.96 -26.91
C THR A 351 22.57 -15.02 -25.74
N LEU A 352 23.32 -13.94 -25.92
CA LEU A 352 23.69 -12.99 -24.88
C LEU A 352 23.54 -11.57 -25.40
N SER A 353 22.92 -10.69 -24.62
CA SER A 353 22.83 -9.27 -24.93
C SER A 353 23.06 -8.43 -23.68
N PHE A 354 23.84 -7.36 -23.79
CA PHE A 354 23.97 -6.37 -22.73
C PHE A 354 22.62 -5.66 -22.52
N SER A 355 22.19 -5.50 -21.28
CA SER A 355 20.89 -4.89 -20.94
C SER A 355 21.00 -3.64 -20.07
N GLY A 356 22.20 -3.25 -19.65
CA GLY A 356 22.44 -2.05 -18.86
C GLY A 356 23.42 -2.28 -17.73
N SER A 357 23.57 -1.29 -16.85
CA SER A 357 24.43 -1.37 -15.68
C SER A 357 23.95 -0.39 -14.62
N ASP A 358 24.21 -0.65 -13.35
CA ASP A 358 23.97 0.28 -12.24
C ASP A 358 25.24 0.48 -11.41
N ASP A 359 25.10 0.90 -10.15
CA ASP A 359 26.21 1.12 -9.24
C ASP A 359 26.92 -0.17 -8.80
N GLN A 360 26.27 -1.33 -8.91
CA GLN A 360 26.77 -2.61 -8.42
C GLN A 360 27.15 -3.58 -9.53
N TYR A 361 26.39 -3.62 -10.63
CA TYR A 361 26.47 -4.66 -11.65
C TYR A 361 26.50 -4.13 -13.08
N LEU A 362 27.04 -4.96 -13.96
CA LEU A 362 26.77 -4.94 -15.39
C LEU A 362 25.83 -6.09 -15.74
N TYR A 363 24.74 -5.77 -16.43
CA TYR A 363 23.65 -6.69 -16.69
C TYR A 363 23.68 -7.25 -18.11
N TYR A 364 23.47 -8.57 -18.20
CA TYR A 364 23.32 -9.28 -19.46
C TYR A 364 22.05 -10.14 -19.43
N VAL A 365 21.30 -10.14 -20.52
CA VAL A 365 20.24 -11.12 -20.75
C VAL A 365 20.83 -12.30 -21.50
N LEU A 366 20.81 -13.47 -20.85
CA LEU A 366 21.23 -14.75 -21.40
C LEU A 366 19.98 -15.56 -21.80
N LYS A 367 19.87 -15.93 -23.07
CA LYS A 367 18.81 -16.79 -23.60
C LYS A 367 19.31 -18.22 -23.66
N ASN A 368 18.96 -19.04 -22.67
CA ASN A 368 19.41 -20.42 -22.63
C ASN A 368 18.47 -21.32 -23.47
N ARG A 369 19.02 -21.94 -24.52
CA ARG A 369 18.27 -22.87 -25.40
C ARG A 369 18.62 -24.34 -25.15
N ASP A 370 19.64 -24.64 -24.35
CA ASP A 370 20.16 -25.98 -24.13
C ASP A 370 20.36 -26.26 -22.63
N ALA A 371 19.74 -27.32 -22.12
CA ALA A 371 19.81 -27.67 -20.71
C ALA A 371 21.18 -28.23 -20.28
N ASP A 372 22.00 -28.66 -21.26
CA ASP A 372 23.37 -29.12 -21.02
C ASP A 372 24.42 -28.01 -21.18
N ALA A 373 24.01 -26.82 -21.62
CA ALA A 373 24.90 -25.67 -21.68
C ALA A 373 25.32 -25.24 -20.27
N ALA A 374 26.63 -25.11 -20.08
CA ALA A 374 27.22 -24.43 -18.93
C ALA A 374 27.69 -23.06 -19.39
N HIS A 375 27.19 -22.01 -18.76
CA HIS A 375 27.53 -20.63 -19.06
C HIS A 375 28.62 -20.17 -18.09
N ALA A 376 29.66 -19.53 -18.60
CA ALA A 376 30.78 -19.07 -17.77
C ALA A 376 31.02 -17.57 -18.00
N PHE A 377 31.02 -16.80 -16.92
CA PHE A 377 31.35 -15.39 -16.91
C PHE A 377 32.57 -15.17 -16.01
N SER A 378 33.46 -14.28 -16.42
CA SER A 378 34.57 -13.83 -15.59
C SER A 378 34.77 -12.33 -15.72
N ALA A 379 35.06 -11.67 -14.61
CA ALA A 379 35.44 -10.26 -14.58
C ALA A 379 36.80 -10.13 -13.91
N THR A 380 37.68 -9.31 -14.50
CA THR A 380 39.04 -9.05 -14.01
C THR A 380 39.44 -7.61 -14.27
N LEU A 381 40.30 -7.05 -13.43
CA LEU A 381 40.97 -5.79 -13.73
C LEU A 381 42.16 -6.04 -14.66
N ALA A 382 42.09 -5.52 -15.88
CA ALA A 382 43.20 -5.52 -16.82
C ALA A 382 44.21 -4.40 -16.49
N ASP A 383 45.43 -4.54 -17.00
CA ASP A 383 46.44 -3.48 -16.90
C ASP A 383 45.97 -2.19 -17.58
N ALA A 384 46.44 -1.03 -17.10
CA ALA A 384 46.18 0.25 -17.75
C ALA A 384 46.68 0.23 -19.20
N GLN A 385 45.94 0.87 -20.12
CA GLN A 385 46.28 0.88 -21.56
C GLN A 385 47.64 1.55 -21.87
N GLY A 386 48.21 2.28 -20.91
CA GLY A 386 49.54 2.89 -21.04
C GLY A 386 49.59 4.08 -22.00
N CYS A 387 48.44 4.69 -22.32
CA CYS A 387 48.33 5.85 -23.19
C CYS A 387 48.88 7.12 -22.50
N SER A 388 49.29 8.13 -23.28
CA SER A 388 49.68 9.44 -22.74
C SER A 388 48.48 10.30 -22.32
N ALA A 389 47.32 10.04 -22.89
CA ALA A 389 46.04 10.66 -22.57
C ALA A 389 44.91 9.68 -22.90
N TYR A 390 43.75 9.86 -22.26
CA TYR A 390 42.57 9.02 -22.40
C TYR A 390 41.37 9.84 -22.86
N THR A 391 40.51 9.21 -23.64
CA THR A 391 39.21 9.76 -24.06
C THR A 391 38.16 9.38 -23.04
N VAL A 392 37.49 10.39 -22.48
CA VAL A 392 36.37 10.22 -21.55
C VAL A 392 35.10 10.72 -22.24
N ARG A 393 34.16 9.80 -22.44
CA ARG A 393 32.81 10.09 -22.91
C ARG A 393 31.89 10.20 -21.71
N LEU A 394 31.06 11.24 -21.66
CA LEU A 394 30.09 11.45 -20.60
C LEU A 394 28.70 11.60 -21.23
N GLU A 395 27.78 10.76 -20.80
CA GLU A 395 26.35 10.83 -21.14
C GLU A 395 25.59 11.35 -19.93
N VAL A 396 24.88 12.47 -20.08
CA VAL A 396 24.05 13.06 -19.02
C VAL A 396 22.59 12.78 -19.34
N GLY A 397 21.91 12.05 -18.46
CA GLY A 397 20.49 11.70 -18.58
C GLY A 397 19.56 12.92 -18.56
N ALA A 398 18.31 12.71 -18.98
CA ALA A 398 17.27 13.74 -18.91
C ALA A 398 16.97 14.14 -17.45
N ASN A 399 16.36 15.32 -17.24
CA ASN A 399 15.94 15.79 -15.92
C ASN A 399 17.09 15.97 -14.90
N GLY A 400 18.32 16.22 -15.37
CA GLY A 400 19.48 16.50 -14.53
C GLY A 400 20.63 17.18 -15.27
N ALA A 401 21.69 17.52 -14.53
CA ALA A 401 22.92 18.12 -15.04
C ALA A 401 24.16 17.55 -14.33
N VAL A 402 25.33 17.69 -14.95
CA VAL A 402 26.63 17.30 -14.36
C VAL A 402 27.60 18.48 -14.36
N PHE A 403 28.31 18.69 -13.25
CA PHE A 403 29.39 19.65 -13.16
C PHE A 403 30.74 18.95 -13.34
N TRP A 404 31.39 19.15 -14.49
CA TRP A 404 32.75 18.67 -14.75
C TRP A 404 33.78 19.69 -14.29
N ASN A 405 34.50 19.42 -13.19
CA ASN A 405 35.42 20.38 -12.56
C ASN A 405 34.77 21.77 -12.36
N GLY A 406 33.46 21.80 -12.07
CA GLY A 406 32.66 23.02 -11.90
C GLY A 406 32.00 23.55 -13.17
N GLU A 407 32.33 23.03 -14.36
CA GLU A 407 31.63 23.36 -15.61
C GLU A 407 30.31 22.60 -15.71
N ARG A 408 29.18 23.31 -15.74
CA ARG A 408 27.84 22.71 -15.87
C ARG A 408 27.61 22.19 -17.29
N LEU A 409 27.25 20.92 -17.39
CA LEU A 409 26.88 20.19 -18.60
C LEU A 409 25.42 19.74 -18.44
N GLU A 410 24.55 20.17 -19.34
CA GLU A 410 23.13 19.76 -19.35
C GLU A 410 22.98 18.35 -19.92
N SER A 411 21.76 17.82 -19.98
CA SER A 411 21.47 16.53 -20.62
C SER A 411 22.04 16.45 -22.04
N GLY A 412 22.80 15.39 -22.34
CA GLY A 412 23.45 15.20 -23.64
C GLY A 412 24.75 14.39 -23.57
N SER A 413 25.41 14.24 -24.72
CA SER A 413 26.66 13.49 -24.86
C SER A 413 27.86 14.43 -25.00
N TYR A 414 28.91 14.15 -24.25
CA TYR A 414 30.15 14.95 -24.21
C TYR A 414 31.37 14.05 -24.37
N GLU A 415 32.42 14.57 -25.00
CA GLU A 415 33.72 13.89 -25.11
C GLU A 415 34.84 14.86 -24.70
N LYS A 416 35.71 14.41 -23.79
CA LYS A 416 36.88 15.17 -23.31
C LYS A 416 38.13 14.29 -23.29
N THR A 417 39.29 14.92 -23.42
CA THR A 417 40.59 14.25 -23.27
C THR A 417 41.19 14.59 -21.92
N VAL A 418 41.64 13.57 -21.19
CA VAL A 418 42.28 13.70 -19.87
C VAL A 418 43.71 13.15 -19.95
N GLN A 419 44.70 13.88 -19.43
CA GLN A 419 46.09 13.41 -19.48
C GLN A 419 46.31 12.22 -18.55
N ASN A 420 47.24 11.32 -18.89
CA ASN A 420 47.56 10.21 -18.02
C ASN A 420 48.08 10.69 -16.66
N GLY A 421 47.48 10.19 -15.58
CA GLY A 421 47.77 10.61 -14.20
C GLY A 421 47.03 11.87 -13.74
N GLU A 422 46.25 12.52 -14.60
CA GLU A 422 45.31 13.57 -14.21
C GLU A 422 44.05 12.96 -13.59
N GLU A 423 43.44 13.69 -12.65
CA GLU A 423 42.17 13.34 -12.01
C GLU A 423 41.16 14.44 -12.29
N PHE A 424 39.90 14.07 -12.53
CA PHE A 424 38.81 15.01 -12.70
C PHE A 424 37.66 14.67 -11.74
N ARG A 425 36.86 15.69 -11.40
CA ARG A 425 35.69 15.59 -10.54
C ARG A 425 34.42 15.84 -11.33
N LEU A 426 33.45 14.96 -11.16
CA LEU A 426 32.07 15.12 -11.63
C LEU A 426 31.14 15.30 -10.43
N GLU A 427 30.07 16.07 -10.59
CA GLU A 427 29.01 16.21 -9.60
C GLU A 427 27.66 16.24 -10.32
N ALA A 428 26.80 15.26 -10.04
CA ALA A 428 25.46 15.17 -10.59
C ALA A 428 24.48 16.03 -9.76
N ALA A 429 23.56 16.69 -10.44
CA ALA A 429 22.49 17.47 -9.84
C ALA A 429 21.16 17.11 -10.52
N ALA A 430 20.25 16.51 -9.76
CA ALA A 430 18.90 16.21 -10.24
C ALA A 430 18.07 17.49 -10.39
N GLY A 431 17.21 17.53 -11.39
CA GLY A 431 16.19 18.58 -11.54
C GLY A 431 15.02 18.37 -10.57
N ASP A 432 14.11 19.35 -10.53
CA ASP A 432 12.89 19.26 -9.73
C ASP A 432 12.05 18.04 -10.13
N GLY A 433 11.52 17.31 -9.15
CA GLY A 433 10.73 16.09 -9.38
C GLY A 433 11.54 14.86 -9.80
N ALA A 434 12.86 14.97 -9.94
CA ALA A 434 13.75 13.85 -10.23
C ALA A 434 14.66 13.50 -9.05
N TYR A 435 15.28 12.33 -9.12
CA TYR A 435 16.41 11.97 -8.28
C TYR A 435 17.54 11.44 -9.15
N PHE A 436 18.77 11.61 -8.66
CA PHE A 436 19.94 11.02 -9.28
C PHE A 436 19.96 9.54 -8.95
N CYS A 437 19.94 8.69 -9.97
CA CYS A 437 19.92 7.24 -9.82
C CYS A 437 21.33 6.69 -9.55
N GLY A 438 22.35 7.34 -10.09
CA GLY A 438 23.73 6.92 -9.95
C GLY A 438 24.55 7.13 -11.22
N TRP A 439 25.85 6.89 -11.07
CA TRP A 439 26.81 6.81 -12.16
C TRP A 439 26.84 5.38 -12.71
N SER A 440 26.89 5.24 -14.04
CA SER A 440 27.05 3.95 -14.73
C SER A 440 28.11 4.03 -15.83
N GLY A 441 28.31 2.94 -16.59
CA GLY A 441 29.43 2.78 -17.53
C GLY A 441 30.73 2.37 -16.82
N ALA A 442 31.81 3.14 -16.98
CA ALA A 442 33.14 2.84 -16.40
C ALA A 442 33.26 3.13 -14.88
N ALA A 443 32.22 3.66 -14.27
CA ALA A 443 32.08 3.81 -12.83
C ALA A 443 30.68 3.34 -12.41
N GLY A 444 30.56 2.87 -11.17
CA GLY A 444 29.29 2.53 -10.54
C GLY A 444 29.26 3.11 -9.13
N THR A 445 28.38 4.08 -8.87
CA THR A 445 28.14 4.61 -7.52
C THR A 445 26.86 5.43 -7.49
N ARG A 446 26.16 5.44 -6.35
CA ARG A 446 25.02 6.33 -6.09
C ARG A 446 25.45 7.69 -5.52
N GLU A 447 26.73 7.86 -5.19
CA GLU A 447 27.26 9.15 -4.77
C GLU A 447 27.18 10.16 -5.92
N ALA A 448 26.52 11.29 -5.69
CA ALA A 448 26.40 12.35 -6.70
C ALA A 448 27.75 12.90 -7.15
N VAL A 449 28.76 12.86 -6.26
CA VAL A 449 30.11 13.34 -6.53
C VAL A 449 31.02 12.16 -6.85
N LEU A 450 31.76 12.26 -7.96
CA LEU A 450 32.66 11.22 -8.43
C LEU A 450 34.02 11.83 -8.81
N SER A 451 35.10 11.31 -8.22
CA SER A 451 36.47 11.62 -8.65
C SER A 451 37.05 10.45 -9.43
N VAL A 452 37.57 10.72 -10.63
CA VAL A 452 38.03 9.68 -11.57
C VAL A 452 39.44 9.95 -12.03
N ARG A 453 40.28 8.90 -11.98
CA ARG A 453 41.61 8.85 -12.58
C ARG A 453 41.64 7.76 -13.65
N PRO A 454 41.57 8.10 -14.95
CA PRO A 454 41.42 7.12 -16.01
C PRO A 454 42.65 6.23 -16.20
N GLN A 455 42.42 4.93 -16.39
CA GLN A 455 43.44 3.93 -16.75
C GLN A 455 43.30 3.43 -18.20
N CYS A 456 42.21 3.80 -18.85
CA CYS A 456 41.80 3.45 -20.20
C CYS A 456 40.85 4.52 -20.74
N ASP A 457 40.61 4.52 -22.04
CA ASP A 457 39.43 5.18 -22.60
C ASP A 457 38.17 4.69 -21.88
N MET A 458 37.19 5.57 -21.68
CA MET A 458 36.02 5.23 -20.88
C MET A 458 34.77 6.00 -21.29
N THR A 459 33.63 5.39 -20.99
CA THR A 459 32.31 6.03 -21.06
C THR A 459 31.69 6.04 -19.66
N LEU A 460 31.27 7.22 -19.19
CA LEU A 460 30.55 7.43 -17.95
C LEU A 460 29.13 7.90 -18.27
N ARG A 461 28.15 7.50 -17.46
CA ARG A 461 26.76 7.93 -17.61
C ARG A 461 26.25 8.45 -16.28
N ALA A 462 25.59 9.60 -16.27
CA ALA A 462 24.85 10.11 -15.13
C ALA A 462 23.36 9.86 -15.37
N GLU A 463 22.75 9.01 -14.54
CA GLU A 463 21.37 8.59 -14.71
C GLU A 463 20.46 9.32 -13.71
N PHE A 464 19.31 9.76 -14.20
CA PHE A 464 18.28 10.43 -13.41
C PHE A 464 16.94 9.80 -13.74
N SER A 465 16.08 9.67 -12.74
CA SER A 465 14.71 9.20 -12.90
C SER A 465 13.75 10.16 -12.24
N GLU A 466 12.56 10.25 -12.79
CA GLU A 466 11.44 10.93 -12.14
C GLU A 466 11.09 10.19 -10.85
N LYS A 467 10.78 10.93 -9.79
CA LYS A 467 10.20 10.35 -8.58
C LYS A 467 8.83 9.80 -8.97
N GLN A 468 8.64 8.49 -8.85
CA GLN A 468 7.32 7.91 -9.05
C GLN A 468 6.41 8.34 -7.90
N ASN A 469 5.12 8.56 -8.18
CA ASN A 469 4.12 8.93 -7.18
C ASN A 469 4.47 10.19 -6.38
N VAL A 470 4.93 11.26 -7.05
CA VAL A 470 4.82 12.60 -6.46
C VAL A 470 3.33 12.86 -6.30
N LEU A 471 2.83 12.67 -5.08
CA LEU A 471 1.46 12.98 -4.73
C LEU A 471 1.46 14.40 -4.14
N ARG A 472 0.48 15.18 -4.55
CA ARG A 472 0.11 16.47 -3.96
C ARG A 472 -1.06 16.27 -3.03
N THR A 473 -1.12 17.10 -2.01
CA THR A 473 -2.22 17.10 -1.07
C THR A 473 -3.23 18.19 -1.46
N VAL A 474 -4.49 17.82 -1.65
CA VAL A 474 -5.61 18.77 -1.63
C VAL A 474 -6.24 18.70 -0.24
N THR A 475 -6.02 19.76 0.54
CA THR A 475 -6.43 19.85 1.94
C THR A 475 -7.75 20.59 2.04
N PHE A 476 -8.81 19.92 2.50
CA PHE A 476 -10.11 20.52 2.76
C PHE A 476 -10.27 20.90 4.24
N SER A 477 -10.76 22.10 4.52
CA SER A 477 -11.06 22.56 5.90
C SER A 477 -12.39 23.30 5.97
N ALA A 478 -13.01 23.37 7.15
CA ALA A 478 -14.21 24.18 7.41
C ALA A 478 -14.02 25.06 8.66
N GLU A 479 -14.70 26.21 8.74
CA GLU A 479 -14.55 27.14 9.88
C GLU A 479 -15.05 26.58 11.23
N ALA A 480 -15.97 25.61 11.20
CA ALA A 480 -16.58 24.97 12.36
C ALA A 480 -17.03 23.54 12.02
N GLU A 481 -17.42 22.77 13.03
CA GLU A 481 -18.14 21.50 12.82
C GLU A 481 -19.35 21.76 11.91
N CYS A 482 -19.29 21.19 10.70
CA CYS A 482 -20.35 21.25 9.73
C CYS A 482 -20.60 19.85 9.17
N ASP A 483 -21.78 19.66 8.62
CA ASP A 483 -22.27 18.42 8.05
C ASP A 483 -22.31 18.47 6.50
N VAL A 484 -21.60 19.44 5.91
CA VAL A 484 -21.31 19.46 4.47
C VAL A 484 -20.22 18.44 4.18
N ALA A 485 -20.36 17.72 3.06
CA ALA A 485 -19.39 16.73 2.61
C ALA A 485 -18.84 17.08 1.23
N ILE A 486 -17.64 16.58 0.92
CA ILE A 486 -17.02 16.71 -0.40
C ILE A 486 -16.93 15.33 -1.06
N LEU A 487 -17.44 15.19 -2.27
CA LEU A 487 -17.36 13.99 -3.08
C LEU A 487 -16.20 14.10 -4.08
N THR A 488 -15.40 13.05 -4.22
CA THR A 488 -14.43 12.89 -5.32
C THR A 488 -15.14 12.45 -6.61
N ASP A 489 -14.43 12.47 -7.73
CA ASP A 489 -14.93 11.91 -9.02
C ASP A 489 -15.33 10.44 -8.94
N SER A 490 -14.70 9.67 -8.05
CA SER A 490 -15.05 8.26 -7.77
C SER A 490 -16.27 8.08 -6.86
N GLY A 491 -16.88 9.18 -6.38
CA GLY A 491 -18.01 9.15 -5.46
C GLY A 491 -17.62 8.95 -3.99
N THR A 492 -16.33 8.91 -3.66
CA THR A 492 -15.85 8.82 -2.27
C THR A 492 -16.18 10.10 -1.52
N GLU A 493 -16.85 9.94 -0.38
CA GLU A 493 -17.23 11.06 0.47
C GLU A 493 -16.16 11.42 1.51
N ILE A 494 -15.87 12.71 1.60
CA ILE A 494 -14.95 13.33 2.56
C ILE A 494 -15.81 14.12 3.54
N ALA A 495 -16.02 13.57 4.73
CA ALA A 495 -16.79 14.21 5.79
C ALA A 495 -15.97 15.34 6.43
N LEU A 496 -16.49 16.57 6.39
CA LEU A 496 -15.83 17.75 7.00
C LEU A 496 -16.08 17.89 8.51
N ALA A 497 -16.83 16.96 9.10
CA ALA A 497 -17.28 16.99 10.49
C ALA A 497 -16.15 16.99 11.53
N GLN A 498 -14.91 16.65 11.16
CA GLN A 498 -13.76 16.58 12.07
C GLN A 498 -12.52 17.38 11.63
N GLY A 499 -12.72 18.58 11.11
CA GLY A 499 -11.61 19.52 10.86
C GLY A 499 -11.01 19.40 9.47
N THR A 500 -9.68 19.23 9.40
CA THR A 500 -8.93 19.25 8.13
C THR A 500 -8.81 17.84 7.55
N ASN A 501 -9.28 17.65 6.32
CA ASN A 501 -9.20 16.40 5.57
C ASN A 501 -8.20 16.54 4.41
N LYS A 502 -7.54 15.44 4.03
CA LYS A 502 -6.55 15.44 2.95
C LYS A 502 -6.94 14.44 1.87
N VAL A 503 -6.85 14.88 0.62
CA VAL A 503 -6.94 14.03 -0.56
C VAL A 503 -5.58 14.02 -1.22
N PHE A 504 -5.06 12.83 -1.53
CA PHE A 504 -3.80 12.69 -2.24
C PHE A 504 -4.07 12.49 -3.72
N VAL A 505 -3.43 13.29 -4.56
CA VAL A 505 -3.66 13.38 -6.01
C VAL A 505 -2.30 13.35 -6.71
N LYS A 506 -2.16 12.71 -7.87
CA LYS A 506 -0.88 12.70 -8.59
C LYS A 506 -0.48 14.12 -9.02
N ASP A 507 0.81 14.40 -8.97
CA ASP A 507 1.36 15.67 -9.43
C ASP A 507 0.97 15.93 -10.89
N GLY A 508 0.35 17.09 -11.13
CA GLY A 508 -0.19 17.51 -12.42
C GLY A 508 -1.54 16.90 -12.80
N GLU A 509 -2.11 16.00 -11.99
CA GLU A 509 -3.44 15.43 -12.25
C GLU A 509 -4.55 16.45 -11.97
N THR A 510 -5.63 16.37 -12.77
CA THR A 510 -6.81 17.20 -12.61
C THR A 510 -7.93 16.38 -12.01
N VAL A 511 -8.47 16.83 -10.88
CA VAL A 511 -9.54 16.16 -10.13
C VAL A 511 -10.69 17.12 -9.90
N THR A 512 -11.91 16.61 -9.94
CA THR A 512 -13.11 17.38 -9.60
C THR A 512 -13.71 16.95 -8.27
N PHE A 513 -14.11 17.94 -7.50
CA PHE A 513 -14.73 17.79 -6.19
C PHE A 513 -16.14 18.39 -6.21
N THR A 514 -17.10 17.71 -5.60
CA THR A 514 -18.49 18.18 -5.51
C THR A 514 -18.94 18.29 -4.06
N ALA A 515 -19.39 19.46 -3.64
CA ALA A 515 -19.93 19.70 -2.31
C ALA A 515 -21.39 19.26 -2.23
N ARG A 516 -21.71 18.53 -1.17
CA ARG A 516 -23.07 18.10 -0.81
C ARG A 516 -23.51 18.82 0.47
N ASP A 517 -24.70 19.40 0.42
CA ASP A 517 -25.31 20.08 1.55
C ASP A 517 -25.58 19.14 2.74
N GLY A 518 -25.37 19.63 3.95
CA GLY A 518 -25.70 18.93 5.20
C GLY A 518 -27.07 19.32 5.76
N PHE A 519 -27.49 18.69 6.86
CA PHE A 519 -28.74 18.99 7.57
C PHE A 519 -28.77 20.39 8.20
N LEU A 520 -27.70 20.80 8.89
CA LEU A 520 -27.54 22.08 9.58
C LEU A 520 -26.83 23.13 8.73
N HIS A 521 -26.08 22.72 7.71
CA HIS A 521 -25.25 23.61 6.92
C HIS A 521 -25.48 23.43 5.42
N ARG A 522 -25.55 24.56 4.70
CA ARG A 522 -25.51 24.57 3.23
C ARG A 522 -24.12 24.98 2.77
N PHE A 523 -23.62 24.36 1.72
CA PHE A 523 -22.44 24.82 1.02
C PHE A 523 -22.66 26.25 0.53
N ALA A 524 -21.66 27.11 0.73
CA ALA A 524 -21.69 28.49 0.25
C ALA A 524 -20.62 28.74 -0.82
N SER A 525 -19.37 28.30 -0.60
CA SER A 525 -18.29 28.45 -1.57
C SER A 525 -17.06 27.62 -1.20
N TYR A 526 -16.25 27.29 -2.20
CA TYR A 526 -14.84 26.94 -2.04
C TYR A 526 -14.01 28.23 -1.96
N GLN A 527 -13.09 28.33 -1.00
CA GLN A 527 -12.12 29.42 -0.87
C GLN A 527 -10.70 28.87 -0.65
N GLY A 528 -9.66 29.68 -0.82
CA GLY A 528 -8.27 29.28 -0.59
C GLY A 528 -7.42 29.40 -1.85
N ASP A 529 -6.54 28.43 -2.11
CA ASP A 529 -5.68 28.40 -3.29
C ASP A 529 -6.48 28.40 -4.61
N VAL A 530 -7.65 27.76 -4.58
CA VAL A 530 -8.66 27.81 -5.65
C VAL A 530 -9.99 28.20 -5.02
N SER A 531 -10.85 28.88 -5.76
CA SER A 531 -12.15 29.35 -5.24
C SER A 531 -13.24 29.20 -6.28
N SER A 532 -14.44 28.84 -5.84
CA SER A 532 -15.63 28.71 -6.67
C SER A 532 -16.89 28.93 -5.84
N LEU A 533 -17.91 29.54 -6.45
CA LEU A 533 -19.26 29.61 -5.87
C LEU A 533 -20.13 28.43 -6.32
N ASP A 534 -19.70 27.71 -7.34
CA ASP A 534 -20.37 26.49 -7.78
C ASP A 534 -20.08 25.38 -6.76
N ASN A 535 -21.06 24.50 -6.55
CA ASN A 535 -20.89 23.32 -5.68
C ASN A 535 -19.99 22.26 -6.30
N GLN A 536 -19.37 22.53 -7.45
CA GLN A 536 -18.37 21.70 -8.09
C GLN A 536 -17.11 22.53 -8.35
N ILE A 537 -15.93 21.95 -8.09
CA ILE A 537 -14.64 22.60 -8.35
C ILE A 537 -13.66 21.59 -8.97
N THR A 538 -13.06 21.96 -10.10
CA THR A 538 -12.01 21.18 -10.75
C THR A 538 -10.65 21.83 -10.46
N VAL A 539 -9.69 21.06 -9.97
CA VAL A 539 -8.36 21.55 -9.60
C VAL A 539 -7.28 20.70 -10.28
N THR A 540 -6.18 21.33 -10.68
CA THR A 540 -4.95 20.62 -11.09
C THR A 540 -3.98 20.64 -9.93
N ALA A 541 -3.54 19.48 -9.47
CA ALA A 541 -2.67 19.35 -8.32
C ALA A 541 -1.19 19.42 -8.74
N ASP A 542 -0.69 20.63 -9.01
CA ASP A 542 0.74 20.89 -9.35
C ASP A 542 1.60 21.29 -8.14
N ARG A 543 0.94 21.46 -6.99
CA ARG A 543 1.49 21.73 -5.65
C ARG A 543 0.46 21.28 -4.61
N ASP A 544 0.84 21.29 -3.34
CA ASP A 544 -0.14 21.12 -2.26
C ASP A 544 -1.12 22.31 -2.27
N LEU A 545 -2.41 22.03 -2.20
CA LEU A 545 -3.50 23.00 -2.24
C LEU A 545 -4.26 23.01 -0.91
N GLU A 546 -4.59 24.19 -0.43
CA GLU A 546 -5.52 24.37 0.69
C GLU A 546 -6.83 24.98 0.21
N ILE A 547 -7.93 24.25 0.45
CA ILE A 547 -9.29 24.63 0.10
C ILE A 547 -10.14 24.67 1.37
N ARG A 548 -10.72 25.83 1.65
CA ARG A 548 -11.64 26.05 2.74
C ARG A 548 -13.07 26.03 2.23
N ILE A 549 -13.92 25.28 2.90
CA ILE A 549 -15.34 25.17 2.63
C ILE A 549 -16.07 26.15 3.53
N GLU A 550 -16.63 27.19 2.91
CA GLU A 550 -17.54 28.10 3.58
C GLU A 550 -18.94 27.51 3.56
N THR A 551 -19.58 27.54 4.72
CA THR A 551 -20.94 27.02 4.88
C THR A 551 -21.85 28.06 5.50
N LYS A 552 -23.14 27.95 5.21
CA LYS A 552 -24.19 28.73 5.84
C LYS A 552 -24.95 27.84 6.80
N LYS A 553 -24.80 28.10 8.11
CA LYS A 553 -25.63 27.48 9.14
C LYS A 553 -27.10 27.89 8.96
N LEU A 554 -27.98 26.91 8.98
CA LEU A 554 -29.43 27.11 8.92
C LEU A 554 -29.99 27.34 10.33
N ASP A 555 -30.89 28.31 10.47
CA ASP A 555 -31.68 28.52 11.70
C ASP A 555 -32.91 27.61 11.62
N VAL A 556 -32.81 26.44 12.25
CA VAL A 556 -33.82 25.39 12.21
C VAL A 556 -34.38 25.15 13.61
N GLU A 557 -35.70 25.31 13.77
CA GLU A 557 -36.43 24.94 14.98
C GLU A 557 -37.02 23.55 14.77
N ASN A 558 -36.63 22.57 15.61
CA ASN A 558 -37.21 21.24 15.58
C ASN A 558 -38.61 21.25 16.21
N VAL A 559 -39.65 21.26 15.37
CA VAL A 559 -41.06 21.22 15.82
C VAL A 559 -41.48 19.84 16.30
N ALA A 560 -40.70 18.79 16.02
CA ALA A 560 -40.94 17.45 16.56
C ALA A 560 -40.48 17.31 18.03
N LEU A 561 -39.66 18.24 18.54
CA LEU A 561 -39.10 18.15 19.89
C LEU A 561 -40.21 18.03 20.96
N GLY A 562 -40.19 16.92 21.70
CA GLY A 562 -41.14 16.61 22.77
C GLY A 562 -42.51 16.10 22.29
N ALA A 563 -42.69 15.84 20.99
CA ALA A 563 -43.91 15.25 20.46
C ALA A 563 -44.17 13.85 21.06
N ALA A 564 -45.44 13.46 21.18
CA ALA A 564 -45.76 12.11 21.56
C ALA A 564 -45.53 11.17 20.37
N VAL A 565 -44.85 10.04 20.60
CA VAL A 565 -44.49 9.08 19.54
C VAL A 565 -45.27 7.78 19.73
N PHE A 566 -45.87 7.30 18.64
CA PHE A 566 -46.58 6.02 18.57
C PHE A 566 -45.96 5.16 17.47
N ALA A 567 -45.46 3.98 17.80
CA ALA A 567 -44.93 3.03 16.83
C ALA A 567 -45.65 1.69 16.94
N GLU A 568 -45.93 1.04 15.80
CA GLU A 568 -46.56 -0.29 15.78
C GLU A 568 -45.59 -1.41 16.16
N ASN A 569 -44.30 -1.17 15.99
CA ASN A 569 -43.22 -2.08 16.33
C ASN A 569 -42.10 -1.30 17.03
N SER A 570 -41.76 -1.66 18.27
CA SER A 570 -40.67 -1.05 19.03
C SER A 570 -40.07 -2.09 19.98
N LEU A 571 -38.75 -2.04 20.16
CA LEU A 571 -38.05 -2.67 21.27
C LEU A 571 -37.83 -1.63 22.37
N GLU A 572 -38.45 -1.83 23.54
CA GLU A 572 -38.35 -0.90 24.67
C GLU A 572 -37.37 -1.42 25.72
N ASN A 573 -36.30 -0.67 25.99
CA ASN A 573 -35.34 -0.95 27.06
C ASN A 573 -34.62 0.35 27.51
N ASN A 574 -33.45 0.23 28.14
CA ASN A 574 -32.72 1.39 28.65
C ASN A 574 -32.14 2.28 27.55
N ASP A 575 -31.84 1.72 26.39
CA ASP A 575 -31.13 2.36 25.28
C ASP A 575 -32.09 2.70 24.12
N TRP A 576 -33.19 1.94 24.00
CA TRP A 576 -34.18 2.06 22.95
C TRP A 576 -35.57 2.37 23.49
N SER A 577 -36.21 3.41 22.96
CA SER A 577 -37.61 3.75 23.24
C SER A 577 -38.20 4.63 22.15
N VAL A 578 -39.50 4.50 21.87
CA VAL A 578 -40.20 5.41 20.94
C VAL A 578 -40.03 6.89 21.31
N SER A 579 -39.90 7.23 22.59
CA SER A 579 -39.72 8.62 23.00
C SER A 579 -38.34 9.19 22.63
N GLY A 580 -37.36 8.33 22.33
CA GLY A 580 -36.02 8.73 21.90
C GLY A 580 -36.01 9.38 20.51
N LEU A 581 -37.07 9.24 19.72
CA LEU A 581 -37.14 9.87 18.39
C LEU A 581 -37.35 11.39 18.43
N THR A 582 -37.72 11.94 19.57
CA THR A 582 -38.12 13.35 19.68
C THR A 582 -37.65 13.98 20.99
N ASP A 583 -36.63 13.43 21.65
CA ASP A 583 -36.16 13.93 22.95
C ASP A 583 -35.02 14.96 22.82
N GLY A 584 -34.53 15.17 21.60
CA GLY A 584 -33.44 16.09 21.29
C GLY A 584 -32.06 15.55 21.67
N SER A 585 -31.92 14.23 21.88
CA SER A 585 -30.69 13.60 22.36
C SER A 585 -30.33 12.37 21.53
N LEU A 586 -29.19 12.45 20.83
CA LEU A 586 -28.62 11.34 20.04
C LEU A 586 -28.01 10.19 20.89
N LYS A 587 -28.35 10.10 22.18
CA LYS A 587 -27.81 9.07 23.10
C LYS A 587 -28.72 7.86 23.24
N LYS A 588 -30.01 8.01 22.95
CA LYS A 588 -31.02 6.94 23.02
C LYS A 588 -31.85 7.04 21.76
N GLY A 589 -32.12 5.92 21.14
CA GLY A 589 -32.81 5.89 19.86
C GLY A 589 -34.11 5.12 19.91
N TYR A 590 -34.66 4.91 18.73
CA TYR A 590 -35.72 3.96 18.46
C TYR A 590 -35.18 2.79 17.64
N THR A 591 -35.64 1.59 17.99
CA THR A 591 -35.41 0.43 17.15
C THR A 591 -36.62 -0.47 17.12
N THR A 592 -36.86 -1.10 15.96
CA THR A 592 -37.86 -2.16 15.83
C THR A 592 -37.38 -3.46 16.48
N ASN A 593 -38.30 -4.41 16.69
CA ASN A 593 -37.93 -5.82 16.77
C ASN A 593 -37.31 -6.28 15.43
N VAL A 594 -36.61 -7.43 15.42
CA VAL A 594 -35.97 -7.98 14.22
C VAL A 594 -37.00 -8.15 13.10
N LEU A 595 -36.61 -7.69 11.91
CA LEU A 595 -37.38 -7.70 10.66
C LEU A 595 -36.81 -8.76 9.71
N GLN A 596 -37.53 -9.02 8.63
CA GLN A 596 -37.14 -9.97 7.58
C GLN A 596 -37.28 -9.29 6.22
N PRO A 597 -36.22 -8.62 5.72
CA PRO A 597 -36.25 -7.99 4.41
C PRO A 597 -36.19 -9.03 3.27
N ASP A 598 -36.66 -8.63 2.09
CA ASP A 598 -36.38 -9.34 0.85
C ASP A 598 -34.93 -9.12 0.37
N PRO A 599 -34.45 -9.80 -0.70
CA PRO A 599 -33.08 -9.63 -1.19
C PRO A 599 -32.71 -8.22 -1.64
N GLU A 600 -33.70 -7.35 -1.88
CA GLU A 600 -33.50 -5.94 -2.23
C GLU A 600 -33.59 -5.01 -0.99
N GLY A 601 -33.69 -5.56 0.22
CA GLY A 601 -33.74 -4.80 1.48
C GLY A 601 -35.14 -4.29 1.85
N ARG A 602 -36.19 -4.68 1.12
CA ARG A 602 -37.56 -4.20 1.39
C ARG A 602 -38.21 -4.99 2.51
N ILE A 603 -38.94 -4.30 3.38
CA ILE A 603 -39.61 -4.84 4.56
C ILE A 603 -41.13 -4.67 4.47
N SER A 604 -41.87 -5.45 5.26
CA SER A 604 -43.27 -5.12 5.53
C SER A 604 -43.34 -3.75 6.23
N PRO A 605 -44.28 -2.85 5.84
CA PRO A 605 -44.31 -1.48 6.36
C PRO A 605 -44.30 -1.43 7.88
N VAL A 606 -43.43 -0.58 8.44
CA VAL A 606 -43.39 -0.27 9.87
C VAL A 606 -43.66 1.20 10.06
N SER A 607 -44.71 1.52 10.81
CA SER A 607 -45.18 2.89 10.99
C SER A 607 -44.74 3.50 12.31
N VAL A 608 -44.27 4.75 12.24
CA VAL A 608 -44.08 5.66 13.38
C VAL A 608 -44.94 6.90 13.18
N THR A 609 -45.71 7.30 14.18
CA THR A 609 -46.56 8.49 14.17
C THR A 609 -46.14 9.46 15.27
N LEU A 610 -45.91 10.71 14.90
CA LEU A 610 -45.67 11.83 15.80
C LEU A 610 -46.97 12.62 15.99
N ASP A 611 -47.35 12.87 17.24
CA ASP A 611 -48.47 13.71 17.65
C ASP A 611 -47.93 14.97 18.33
N PHE A 612 -48.12 16.11 17.68
CA PHE A 612 -47.66 17.40 18.18
C PHE A 612 -48.62 18.01 19.21
N GLY A 613 -49.81 17.43 19.40
CA GLY A 613 -50.90 17.95 20.23
C GLY A 613 -51.63 19.17 19.64
N GLU A 614 -50.99 19.89 18.71
CA GLU A 614 -51.55 21.01 17.96
C GLU A 614 -50.95 21.07 16.54
N GLU A 615 -51.58 21.82 15.66
CA GLU A 615 -51.12 21.98 14.29
C GLU A 615 -49.77 22.75 14.24
N LYS A 616 -48.76 22.16 13.61
CA LYS A 616 -47.43 22.75 13.42
C LYS A 616 -47.14 22.96 11.93
N ALA A 617 -46.34 23.98 11.62
CA ALA A 617 -45.82 24.22 10.28
C ALA A 617 -44.39 23.65 10.17
N PHE A 618 -44.12 22.95 9.08
CA PHE A 618 -42.80 22.40 8.77
C PHE A 618 -42.69 22.25 7.25
N SER A 619 -41.47 22.10 6.74
CA SER A 619 -41.26 21.84 5.31
C SER A 619 -40.19 20.79 5.00
N HIS A 620 -39.54 20.27 6.04
CA HIS A 620 -38.47 19.29 5.93
C HIS A 620 -38.60 18.27 7.05
N ILE A 621 -38.07 17.08 6.79
CA ILE A 621 -37.81 16.03 7.77
C ILE A 621 -36.33 15.68 7.75
N ALA A 622 -35.72 15.38 8.89
CA ALA A 622 -34.40 14.78 8.94
C ALA A 622 -34.36 13.60 9.91
N LEU A 623 -33.58 12.58 9.56
CA LEU A 623 -33.47 11.32 10.28
C LEU A 623 -32.01 11.13 10.74
N ALA A 624 -31.77 11.13 12.04
CA ALA A 624 -30.44 10.90 12.59
C ALA A 624 -30.12 9.40 12.65
N PRO A 625 -29.01 8.95 12.06
CA PRO A 625 -28.63 7.56 12.12
C PRO A 625 -28.03 7.17 13.47
N ARG A 626 -27.94 5.86 13.69
CA ARG A 626 -27.12 5.26 14.76
C ARG A 626 -25.64 5.55 14.51
N THR A 627 -24.89 5.89 15.57
CA THR A 627 -23.49 6.35 15.46
C THR A 627 -22.52 5.62 16.38
N GLU A 628 -23.01 4.90 17.38
CA GLU A 628 -22.17 4.23 18.37
C GLU A 628 -21.69 2.83 17.94
N VAL A 629 -22.24 2.30 16.84
CA VAL A 629 -21.86 1.04 16.20
C VAL A 629 -21.95 1.19 14.69
N SER A 630 -21.05 0.53 13.97
CA SER A 630 -21.05 0.46 12.51
C SER A 630 -21.64 -0.86 11.98
N ASP A 631 -22.12 -0.83 10.74
CA ASP A 631 -22.36 -2.02 9.94
C ASP A 631 -21.03 -2.66 9.46
N ALA A 632 -21.14 -3.76 8.70
CA ALA A 632 -19.99 -4.49 8.17
C ALA A 632 -19.08 -3.67 7.23
N ASN A 633 -19.56 -2.56 6.68
CA ASN A 633 -18.83 -1.67 5.78
C ASN A 633 -18.41 -0.36 6.47
N GLY A 634 -18.52 -0.26 7.80
CA GLY A 634 -18.18 0.94 8.56
C GLY A 634 -19.27 2.02 8.59
N GLY A 635 -20.41 1.78 7.94
CA GLY A 635 -21.53 2.72 7.85
C GLY A 635 -22.53 2.63 8.99
N SER A 636 -23.55 3.47 8.97
CA SER A 636 -24.65 3.45 9.94
C SER A 636 -25.56 2.25 9.73
N PRO A 637 -25.71 1.38 10.73
CA PRO A 637 -26.51 0.18 10.59
C PRO A 637 -28.02 0.45 10.65
N ASN A 638 -28.80 -0.39 9.98
CA ASN A 638 -30.27 -0.46 10.02
C ASN A 638 -30.96 0.89 9.73
N TYR A 639 -30.30 1.76 8.96
CA TYR A 639 -30.87 3.02 8.51
C TYR A 639 -31.94 2.76 7.45
N PRO A 640 -33.08 3.47 7.48
CA PRO A 640 -34.13 3.27 6.49
C PRO A 640 -33.67 3.67 5.08
N THR A 641 -33.84 2.77 4.11
CA THR A 641 -33.49 3.02 2.70
C THR A 641 -34.69 3.40 1.84
N GLU A 642 -35.90 3.17 2.34
CA GLU A 642 -37.15 3.57 1.68
C GLU A 642 -38.21 3.87 2.74
N PHE A 643 -38.87 5.02 2.64
CA PHE A 643 -39.96 5.41 3.53
C PHE A 643 -40.89 6.46 2.95
N THR A 644 -42.15 6.42 3.41
CA THR A 644 -43.20 7.37 3.01
C THR A 644 -43.60 8.27 4.17
N VAL A 645 -43.64 9.58 3.93
CA VAL A 645 -44.10 10.57 4.91
C VAL A 645 -45.53 10.99 4.58
N SER A 646 -46.41 10.92 5.57
CA SER A 646 -47.82 11.33 5.49
C SER A 646 -48.20 12.27 6.62
N VAL A 647 -49.19 13.13 6.40
CA VAL A 647 -49.67 14.12 7.39
C VAL A 647 -51.15 13.98 7.68
N SER A 648 -51.59 14.38 8.87
CA SER A 648 -53.01 14.34 9.29
C SER A 648 -53.34 15.42 10.31
N ASP A 649 -54.59 15.90 10.29
CA ASP A 649 -55.11 16.85 11.30
C ASP A 649 -55.85 16.15 12.45
N ASP A 650 -56.41 14.96 12.20
CA ASP A 650 -57.29 14.25 13.15
C ASP A 650 -56.69 12.94 13.70
N GLY A 651 -55.42 12.65 13.36
CA GLY A 651 -54.72 11.41 13.69
C GLY A 651 -55.31 10.13 13.09
N ARG A 652 -56.23 10.24 12.11
CA ARG A 652 -56.94 9.09 11.51
C ARG A 652 -56.82 9.07 9.99
N ASN A 653 -56.96 10.22 9.34
CA ASN A 653 -56.97 10.34 7.89
C ASN A 653 -55.66 10.96 7.40
N PHE A 654 -54.70 10.09 7.08
CA PHE A 654 -53.38 10.50 6.61
C PHE A 654 -53.36 10.72 5.10
N THR A 655 -52.75 11.82 4.67
CA THR A 655 -52.45 12.15 3.28
C THR A 655 -50.95 12.03 3.05
N GLU A 656 -50.56 11.24 2.06
CA GLU A 656 -49.16 11.08 1.65
C GLU A 656 -48.60 12.41 1.12
N VAL A 657 -47.39 12.75 1.55
CA VAL A 657 -46.65 13.93 1.12
C VAL A 657 -45.55 13.55 0.13
N VAL A 658 -44.71 12.59 0.50
CA VAL A 658 -43.58 12.14 -0.32
C VAL A 658 -43.18 10.71 0.04
N THR A 659 -42.69 9.98 -0.94
CA THR A 659 -41.96 8.72 -0.75
C THR A 659 -40.50 8.97 -1.10
N ILE A 660 -39.60 8.58 -0.21
CA ILE A 660 -38.17 8.80 -0.29
C ILE A 660 -37.50 7.44 -0.48
N GLU A 661 -36.67 7.34 -1.52
CA GLU A 661 -35.76 6.22 -1.79
C GLU A 661 -34.33 6.76 -1.62
N ASP A 662 -33.61 6.25 -0.62
CA ASP A 662 -32.25 6.67 -0.29
C ASP A 662 -31.40 5.44 0.01
N SER A 663 -30.73 4.92 -1.00
CA SER A 663 -29.88 3.74 -0.87
C SER A 663 -28.50 4.05 -0.30
N GLU A 664 -28.16 5.32 -0.10
CA GLU A 664 -26.85 5.72 0.42
C GLU A 664 -26.81 5.54 1.94
N ASN A 665 -25.72 4.94 2.43
CA ASN A 665 -25.51 4.82 3.87
C ASN A 665 -25.14 6.21 4.43
N PRO A 666 -25.78 6.68 5.51
CA PRO A 666 -25.56 8.03 6.01
C PRO A 666 -24.24 8.23 6.77
N MET A 667 -23.45 7.17 6.99
CA MET A 667 -22.11 7.24 7.61
C MET A 667 -22.06 8.05 8.93
N GLY A 668 -23.10 7.93 9.75
CA GLY A 668 -23.24 8.63 11.03
C GLY A 668 -23.75 10.06 10.95
N VAL A 669 -24.07 10.56 9.75
CA VAL A 669 -24.55 11.92 9.50
C VAL A 669 -26.08 11.95 9.37
N THR A 670 -26.72 12.91 10.05
CA THR A 670 -28.17 13.13 9.92
C THR A 670 -28.55 13.53 8.49
N GLN A 671 -29.46 12.78 7.86
CA GLN A 671 -29.94 13.07 6.50
C GLN A 671 -31.21 13.89 6.53
N GLY A 672 -31.30 14.91 5.67
CA GLY A 672 -32.45 15.81 5.56
C GLY A 672 -33.14 15.73 4.20
N TYR A 673 -34.47 15.76 4.21
CA TYR A 673 -35.34 15.59 3.05
C TYR A 673 -36.38 16.71 2.97
N GLU A 674 -36.62 17.24 1.78
CA GLU A 674 -37.60 18.31 1.54
C GLU A 674 -39.01 17.74 1.33
N LEU A 675 -39.99 18.28 2.06
CA LEU A 675 -41.41 17.88 2.00
C LEU A 675 -42.29 18.92 1.29
N GLY A 676 -41.74 20.10 0.99
CA GLY A 676 -42.52 21.31 0.70
C GLY A 676 -43.31 21.81 1.93
N PRO A 677 -43.96 22.99 1.86
CA PRO A 677 -44.67 23.56 3.01
C PRO A 677 -45.86 22.70 3.47
N GLN A 678 -45.82 22.23 4.72
CA GLN A 678 -46.86 21.44 5.37
C GLN A 678 -47.42 22.16 6.61
N ARG A 679 -48.67 21.84 6.96
CA ARG A 679 -49.31 22.20 8.23
C ARG A 679 -50.16 21.03 8.69
N ALA A 680 -49.86 20.46 9.85
CA ALA A 680 -50.56 19.29 10.38
C ALA A 680 -50.34 19.12 11.88
N ALA A 681 -51.25 18.40 12.55
CA ALA A 681 -51.09 18.02 13.95
C ALA A 681 -50.39 16.66 14.14
N TYR A 682 -50.37 15.83 13.08
CA TYR A 682 -49.77 14.50 13.07
C TYR A 682 -48.90 14.30 11.83
N VAL A 683 -47.78 13.59 12.02
CA VAL A 683 -46.94 13.07 10.94
C VAL A 683 -46.78 11.58 11.12
N ARG A 684 -46.97 10.79 10.06
CA ARG A 684 -46.67 9.37 10.03
C ARG A 684 -45.56 9.09 9.03
N ILE A 685 -44.62 8.26 9.43
CA ILE A 685 -43.53 7.75 8.60
C ILE A 685 -43.72 6.24 8.50
N ASP A 686 -43.90 5.77 7.27
CA ASP A 686 -44.08 4.36 6.94
C ASP A 686 -42.78 3.86 6.32
N PHE A 687 -41.96 3.13 7.08
CA PHE A 687 -40.67 2.58 6.63
C PHE A 687 -40.90 1.28 5.85
N THR A 688 -40.36 1.19 4.64
CA THR A 688 -40.53 0.06 3.71
C THR A 688 -39.21 -0.52 3.22
N GLY A 689 -38.06 0.10 3.52
CA GLY A 689 -36.72 -0.43 3.26
C GLY A 689 -35.79 -0.27 4.45
N THR A 690 -34.84 -1.19 4.61
CA THR A 690 -33.77 -1.11 5.62
C THR A 690 -32.41 -1.39 5.01
N GLY A 691 -31.38 -0.71 5.54
CA GLY A 691 -29.99 -0.90 5.21
C GLY A 691 -29.35 -2.12 5.89
N THR A 692 -28.04 -2.17 5.81
CA THR A 692 -27.17 -3.19 6.40
C THR A 692 -27.26 -3.20 7.93
N PHE A 693 -27.34 -4.38 8.56
CA PHE A 693 -27.51 -4.49 10.01
C PHE A 693 -26.20 -4.28 10.79
N ALA A 694 -26.33 -4.04 12.10
CA ALA A 694 -25.21 -3.82 13.01
C ALA A 694 -24.40 -5.11 13.24
N ALA A 695 -23.07 -4.99 13.25
CA ALA A 695 -22.18 -6.14 13.39
C ALA A 695 -22.12 -6.74 14.81
N ASP A 696 -22.64 -6.04 15.82
CA ASP A 696 -22.52 -6.40 17.24
C ASP A 696 -23.75 -7.12 17.82
N GLU A 697 -24.83 -7.26 17.04
CA GLU A 697 -26.05 -7.91 17.49
C GLU A 697 -25.89 -9.43 17.32
N GLY A 698 -25.62 -10.15 18.42
CA GLY A 698 -25.40 -11.61 18.47
C GLY A 698 -26.60 -12.51 18.11
N VAL A 699 -27.38 -12.10 17.10
CA VAL A 699 -28.51 -12.78 16.47
C VAL A 699 -28.23 -12.80 14.96
N ALA A 700 -28.58 -13.89 14.26
CA ALA A 700 -28.41 -13.96 12.81
C ALA A 700 -29.36 -12.98 12.09
N ASP A 701 -28.84 -12.25 11.10
CA ASP A 701 -29.54 -11.29 10.24
C ASP A 701 -30.47 -10.30 10.99
N PRO A 702 -29.94 -9.51 11.95
CA PRO A 702 -30.72 -8.63 12.83
C PRO A 702 -31.14 -7.32 12.12
N TYR A 703 -31.79 -7.45 10.96
CA TYR A 703 -32.34 -6.31 10.23
C TYR A 703 -33.42 -5.61 11.06
N ARG A 704 -33.35 -4.28 11.14
CA ARG A 704 -34.25 -3.42 11.92
C ARG A 704 -34.43 -2.08 11.22
N ILE A 705 -35.26 -1.22 11.78
CA ILE A 705 -35.10 0.23 11.61
C ILE A 705 -34.45 0.76 12.88
N GLN A 706 -33.35 1.53 12.76
CA GLN A 706 -32.64 2.17 13.87
C GLN A 706 -32.44 3.66 13.57
N LEU A 707 -32.96 4.51 14.45
CA LEU A 707 -32.87 5.97 14.34
C LEU A 707 -32.62 6.58 15.71
N MET A 708 -31.81 7.64 15.77
CA MET A 708 -31.47 8.32 17.02
C MET A 708 -32.33 9.53 17.32
N GLU A 709 -32.90 10.18 16.29
CA GLU A 709 -33.78 11.34 16.42
C GLU A 709 -34.48 11.60 15.08
N ILE A 710 -35.69 12.13 15.11
CA ILE A 710 -36.40 12.71 13.97
C ILE A 710 -36.54 14.21 14.19
N TYR A 711 -36.11 14.97 13.19
CA TYR A 711 -36.31 16.41 13.14
C TYR A 711 -37.41 16.73 12.14
N LEU A 712 -38.38 17.54 12.54
CA LEU A 712 -39.26 18.24 11.61
C LEU A 712 -39.03 19.72 11.79
N TYR A 713 -38.84 20.45 10.71
CA TYR A 713 -38.45 21.84 10.81
C TYR A 713 -38.87 22.65 9.61
N HIS A 714 -38.79 23.97 9.76
CA HIS A 714 -38.92 24.92 8.69
C HIS A 714 -37.60 25.69 8.57
N VAL A 715 -37.07 25.80 7.35
CA VAL A 715 -35.91 26.65 7.08
C VAL A 715 -36.44 28.08 6.92
N LYS A 716 -36.06 28.98 7.83
CA LYS A 716 -36.44 30.40 7.79
C LYS A 716 -35.68 31.21 6.74
#